data_AF-A0A3S8T352-F1
#
_entry.id   AF-A0A3S8T352-F1
#
_cell.length_a   1.000
_cell.length_b   1.000
_cell.length_c   1.000
_cell.angle_alpha   90.00
_cell.angle_beta   90.00
_cell.angle_gamma   90.00
#
_symmetry.space_group_name_H-M   'P 1'
#
loop_
_entity.id
_entity.type
_entity.pdbx_description
1 polymer ?
#
loop_
_entity_poly.entity_id
_entity_poly.type
_entity_poly.pdbx_seq_one_letter_code
_entity_poly.pdbx_strand_id
1 'polypeptide(L)'
;MSHITEVPKEIFAANIFSYFNQRDLINNIAIKNSLLQRRVGYKYTETVRSITIKCLEVFDLAAIKADIIQSINALDIGQAEKRQKKDLIKKIWDQLIKGEVDQDADLANIKAIFNGNIIFQEEVAKKLQSLLVKLYPNFKISIEVTDKNISSIINKINQDANFADSLARIVQTLDRNDINNDFNQYEWKQNVLRLISILPQCSNLQSLNLISNGMEAEDAKALAEVLPRTNIHSLKLSKNNIEAEGAKALAEVLPRTNIRSLKLSNNNIEAEGAKALAEVLPHTNIRSLKLSNNNIEAEGAKALAEVLPRTNIRSLKLSNNNIEAEGAKALAEVLPRTNIRSLKLSKNNIGAEGTTALAEVLPHTNIHSISFTLNNIGADGAAALAEVLPHTNIHSLSLNYNDIGAKGAIALAGVLPSTKLHSLYIRHNNIKDVGVKALARALPRTKLHILNLNYNDIGAEGASALAQELPSTNVCSLNLDDNQIGLEGAIALAEALPQCANLYNLDLCWSNIGDAGVRSLATVLPHTNLHSLDLRGNNIGADGATALAGVLPNIKLHSLTLSLSNNNIGVDGARMLGEAIGKAANCRAIINFYDKDNRQAFDQAREEQQQILQQQEVGRQKQVEAAQASEPLSTNFVERVKAAGYSNSF
;
A
#
# COMPACT_ATOMS: atom_id res chain seq x y z
N MET A 1 -3.48 48.36 -12.65
CA MET A 1 -4.43 49.04 -13.56
C MET A 1 -3.82 48.99 -14.95
N SER A 2 -4.50 48.63 -16.04
CA SER A 2 -5.71 47.83 -16.27
C SER A 2 -5.86 47.66 -17.80
N HIS A 3 -6.75 46.78 -18.27
CA HIS A 3 -7.13 46.59 -19.70
C HIS A 3 -6.11 45.85 -20.59
N ILE A 4 -6.17 44.53 -20.55
CA ILE A 4 -6.18 43.74 -21.79
C ILE A 4 -7.65 43.49 -22.11
N THR A 5 -8.14 44.05 -23.21
CA THR A 5 -9.48 43.84 -23.73
C THR A 5 -9.39 43.00 -25.00
N GLU A 6 -10.01 41.82 -24.94
CA GLU A 6 -10.18 40.85 -26.03
C GLU A 6 -8.90 40.11 -26.51
N VAL A 7 -8.92 38.79 -26.35
CA VAL A 7 -8.01 37.82 -26.98
C VAL A 7 -8.76 37.18 -28.17
N PRO A 8 -8.12 36.84 -29.31
CA PRO A 8 -8.81 36.41 -30.52
C PRO A 8 -9.76 35.22 -30.34
N LYS A 9 -10.89 35.26 -31.07
CA LYS A 9 -12.00 34.29 -31.00
C LYS A 9 -11.71 32.90 -31.62
N GLU A 10 -10.46 32.60 -31.98
CA GLU A 10 -10.06 31.28 -32.50
C GLU A 10 -9.80 30.20 -31.42
N ILE A 11 -9.90 30.54 -30.12
CA ILE A 11 -9.90 29.55 -29.03
C ILE A 11 -11.32 29.40 -28.48
N PHE A 12 -12.23 28.85 -29.32
CA PHE A 12 -13.56 28.42 -28.89
C PHE A 12 -13.87 27.00 -29.36
N ALA A 13 -14.21 26.14 -28.39
CA ALA A 13 -15.09 24.98 -28.50
C ALA A 13 -15.04 24.13 -29.80
N ALA A 14 -14.00 23.28 -29.94
CA ALA A 14 -14.02 22.20 -30.95
C ALA A 14 -13.28 20.91 -30.54
N ASN A 15 -12.09 21.01 -29.93
CA ASN A 15 -11.10 19.91 -29.98
C ASN A 15 -11.03 18.97 -28.77
N ILE A 16 -12.06 18.93 -27.92
CA ILE A 16 -12.29 17.83 -26.96
C ILE A 16 -13.53 17.00 -27.35
N PHE A 17 -14.56 17.63 -27.91
CA PHE A 17 -15.83 16.96 -28.22
C PHE A 17 -15.99 16.51 -29.69
N SER A 18 -15.03 16.80 -30.57
CA SER A 18 -14.96 16.22 -31.92
C SER A 18 -14.73 14.69 -31.95
N TYR A 19 -14.44 14.06 -30.80
CA TYR A 19 -14.33 12.61 -30.65
C TYR A 19 -15.60 11.92 -30.09
N PHE A 20 -16.64 12.67 -29.73
CA PHE A 20 -17.95 12.11 -29.36
C PHE A 20 -19.01 12.68 -30.30
N ASN A 21 -19.19 12.01 -31.44
CA ASN A 21 -20.00 12.50 -32.54
C ASN A 21 -21.49 12.54 -32.14
N GLN A 22 -22.04 13.75 -32.01
CA GLN A 22 -23.39 14.00 -31.52
C GLN A 22 -24.50 13.34 -32.38
N ARG A 23 -24.20 13.00 -33.64
CA ARG A 23 -25.06 12.21 -34.53
C ARG A 23 -25.27 10.77 -34.07
N ASP A 24 -24.27 10.14 -33.46
CA ASP A 24 -24.35 8.74 -33.04
C ASP A 24 -25.11 8.58 -31.72
N LEU A 25 -25.17 9.65 -30.91
CA LEU A 25 -25.99 9.69 -29.69
C LEU A 25 -27.49 9.83 -29.99
N ILE A 26 -27.86 10.62 -31.00
CA ILE A 26 -29.26 10.89 -31.35
C ILE A 26 -29.92 9.72 -32.09
N ASN A 27 -29.17 8.99 -32.92
CA ASN A 27 -29.72 7.90 -33.73
C ASN A 27 -29.98 6.57 -32.96
N ASN A 28 -29.47 6.42 -31.74
CA ASN A 28 -29.66 5.20 -30.94
C ASN A 28 -30.94 5.21 -30.08
N ILE A 29 -31.72 6.28 -30.07
CA ILE A 29 -33.06 6.32 -29.46
C ILE A 29 -34.10 6.08 -30.56
N ALA A 30 -34.42 4.80 -30.80
CA ALA A 30 -35.28 4.39 -31.89
C ALA A 30 -36.76 4.73 -31.64
N ILE A 31 -37.25 5.84 -32.22
CA ILE A 31 -38.69 6.11 -32.38
C ILE A 31 -39.10 5.79 -33.83
N LYS A 32 -39.94 4.75 -33.98
CA LYS A 32 -40.62 4.41 -35.24
C LYS A 32 -41.63 5.49 -35.62
N ASN A 33 -41.59 5.97 -36.88
CA ASN A 33 -42.69 6.58 -37.66
C ASN A 33 -43.42 7.80 -37.04
N SER A 34 -43.90 8.79 -37.79
CA SER A 34 -43.81 9.10 -39.22
C SER A 34 -44.46 10.47 -39.44
N LEU A 35 -43.93 11.33 -40.32
CA LEU A 35 -44.66 12.22 -41.25
C LEU A 35 -43.71 13.21 -41.97
N LEU A 36 -44.04 13.57 -43.22
CA LEU A 36 -43.36 14.52 -44.13
C LEU A 36 -42.00 14.02 -44.71
N GLN A 37 -41.88 13.45 -45.92
CA GLN A 37 -42.12 13.97 -47.30
C GLN A 37 -41.32 15.26 -47.62
N ARG A 38 -40.60 15.46 -48.74
CA ARG A 38 -40.43 14.89 -50.13
C ARG A 38 -38.98 15.24 -50.61
N ARG A 39 -38.39 14.87 -51.77
CA ARG A 39 -38.70 14.17 -53.05
C ARG A 39 -37.33 13.66 -53.57
N VAL A 40 -37.09 12.38 -53.88
CA VAL A 40 -37.32 11.64 -55.15
C VAL A 40 -36.81 12.34 -56.42
N GLY A 41 -35.85 11.72 -57.10
CA GLY A 41 -35.33 12.09 -58.43
C GLY A 41 -34.32 11.09 -59.03
N TYR A 42 -34.82 9.94 -59.51
CA TYR A 42 -34.19 8.98 -60.45
C TYR A 42 -32.85 8.27 -60.11
N LYS A 43 -32.98 6.96 -59.85
CA LYS A 43 -32.35 5.79 -60.54
C LYS A 43 -31.05 6.05 -61.34
N TYR A 44 -30.01 5.21 -61.26
CA TYR A 44 -30.07 3.74 -61.44
C TYR A 44 -28.95 3.01 -60.65
N THR A 45 -29.34 1.90 -59.99
CA THR A 45 -28.78 0.51 -60.02
C THR A 45 -27.26 0.26 -60.21
N GLU A 46 -26.62 -0.81 -59.74
CA GLU A 46 -26.86 -1.99 -58.85
C GLU A 46 -25.51 -2.78 -58.79
N THR A 47 -25.20 -3.79 -57.97
CA THR A 47 -25.84 -4.50 -56.85
C THR A 47 -24.74 -5.13 -55.93
N VAL A 48 -25.10 -5.61 -54.71
CA VAL A 48 -24.68 -6.92 -54.08
C VAL A 48 -23.17 -7.29 -53.98
N ARG A 49 -22.59 -7.68 -52.83
CA ARG A 49 -23.16 -8.07 -51.52
C ARG A 49 -22.15 -7.93 -50.36
N SER A 50 -22.67 -7.52 -49.20
CA SER A 50 -22.45 -8.12 -47.86
C SER A 50 -21.07 -8.69 -47.50
N ILE A 51 -20.34 -7.98 -46.64
CA ILE A 51 -19.71 -8.61 -45.48
C ILE A 51 -20.20 -7.90 -44.20
N THR A 52 -20.65 -8.71 -43.24
CA THR A 52 -21.19 -8.28 -41.94
C THR A 52 -20.12 -7.59 -41.10
N ILE A 53 -20.26 -6.28 -40.85
CA ILE A 53 -19.43 -5.56 -39.88
C ILE A 53 -20.14 -5.54 -38.53
N LYS A 54 -19.70 -6.40 -37.61
CA LYS A 54 -19.97 -6.25 -36.17
C LYS A 54 -19.02 -5.19 -35.61
N CYS A 55 -19.52 -3.99 -35.38
CA CYS A 55 -18.88 -2.97 -34.55
C CYS A 55 -19.85 -2.57 -33.44
N LEU A 56 -19.57 -2.99 -32.20
CA LEU A 56 -20.29 -2.54 -31.01
C LEU A 56 -19.35 -2.65 -29.80
N GLU A 57 -18.84 -1.52 -29.32
CA GLU A 57 -18.62 -1.30 -27.88
C GLU A 57 -19.11 0.10 -27.53
N VAL A 58 -19.92 0.18 -26.46
CA VAL A 58 -20.55 1.40 -25.95
C VAL A 58 -19.79 1.82 -24.70
N PHE A 59 -19.51 3.12 -24.54
CA PHE A 59 -18.81 3.62 -23.35
C PHE A 59 -19.74 3.68 -22.14
N ASP A 60 -19.52 2.81 -21.15
CA ASP A 60 -20.16 2.91 -19.84
C ASP A 60 -19.44 3.94 -18.94
N LEU A 61 -20.05 5.11 -18.81
CA LEU A 61 -19.58 6.21 -17.95
C LEU A 61 -19.70 5.89 -16.45
N ALA A 62 -20.57 4.96 -16.03
CA ALA A 62 -20.69 4.57 -14.64
C ALA A 62 -19.46 3.77 -14.16
N ALA A 63 -18.93 2.88 -15.01
CA ALA A 63 -17.71 2.12 -14.75
C ALA A 63 -16.49 3.04 -14.56
N ILE A 64 -16.33 4.07 -15.41
CA ILE A 64 -15.22 5.03 -15.31
C ILE A 64 -15.29 5.82 -13.98
N LYS A 65 -16.49 6.23 -13.54
CA LYS A 65 -16.71 6.89 -12.25
C LYS A 65 -16.30 5.99 -11.08
N ALA A 66 -16.66 4.70 -11.13
CA ALA A 66 -16.33 3.72 -10.09
C ALA A 66 -14.82 3.50 -9.96
N ASP A 67 -14.11 3.31 -11.08
CA ASP A 67 -12.66 3.08 -11.09
C ASP A 67 -11.85 4.26 -10.58
N ILE A 68 -12.25 5.48 -10.91
CA ILE A 68 -11.60 6.69 -10.39
C ILE A 68 -11.77 6.78 -8.86
N ILE A 69 -12.96 6.46 -8.33
CA ILE A 69 -13.23 6.40 -6.88
C ILE A 69 -12.39 5.28 -6.22
N GLN A 70 -12.23 4.13 -6.88
CA GLN A 70 -11.40 3.02 -6.42
C GLN A 70 -9.90 3.35 -6.44
N SER A 71 -9.45 4.11 -7.44
CA SER A 71 -8.07 4.62 -7.53
C SER A 71 -7.74 5.56 -6.35
N ILE A 72 -8.67 6.45 -5.98
CA ILE A 72 -8.51 7.31 -4.78
C ILE A 72 -8.49 6.48 -3.49
N ASN A 73 -9.27 5.38 -3.42
CA ASN A 73 -9.18 4.46 -2.28
C ASN A 73 -7.79 3.83 -2.13
N ALA A 74 -7.11 3.55 -3.25
CA ALA A 74 -5.80 2.91 -3.30
C ALA A 74 -4.60 3.86 -3.07
N LEU A 75 -4.79 5.19 -3.11
CA LEU A 75 -3.73 6.16 -2.79
C LEU A 75 -3.27 6.03 -1.33
N ASP A 76 -1.98 6.17 -1.04
CA ASP A 76 -1.44 6.12 0.32
C ASP A 76 -1.52 7.50 1.01
N ILE A 77 -2.76 7.95 1.25
CA ILE A 77 -3.11 9.26 1.85
C ILE A 77 -4.27 9.12 2.85
N GLY A 78 -4.44 10.13 3.72
CA GLY A 78 -5.44 10.12 4.79
C GLY A 78 -6.89 10.07 4.30
N GLN A 79 -7.79 9.43 5.06
CA GLN A 79 -9.19 9.24 4.66
C GLN A 79 -9.97 10.54 4.46
N ALA A 80 -9.65 11.61 5.21
CA ALA A 80 -10.22 12.94 5.00
C ALA A 80 -9.86 13.50 3.62
N GLU A 81 -8.60 13.37 3.22
CA GLU A 81 -8.10 13.78 1.89
C GLU A 81 -8.71 12.92 0.78
N LYS A 82 -8.87 11.60 1.00
CA LYS A 82 -9.60 10.70 0.08
C LYS A 82 -11.07 11.11 -0.09
N ARG A 83 -11.75 11.52 0.98
CA ARG A 83 -13.13 12.04 0.92
C ARG A 83 -13.18 13.31 0.08
N GLN A 84 -12.38 14.32 0.44
CA GLN A 84 -12.31 15.59 -0.27
C GLN A 84 -12.04 15.40 -1.78
N LYS A 85 -11.13 14.48 -2.14
CA LYS A 85 -10.82 14.14 -3.53
C LYS A 85 -11.97 13.43 -4.27
N LYS A 86 -12.71 12.53 -3.61
CA LYS A 86 -13.91 11.89 -4.18
C LYS A 86 -15.07 12.86 -4.33
N ASP A 87 -15.30 13.73 -3.34
CA ASP A 87 -16.39 14.70 -3.37
C ASP A 87 -16.17 15.74 -4.48
N LEU A 88 -14.91 16.16 -4.69
CA LEU A 88 -14.51 17.00 -5.81
C LEU A 88 -14.76 16.30 -7.17
N ILE A 89 -14.38 15.03 -7.31
CA ILE A 89 -14.68 14.26 -8.54
C ILE A 89 -16.16 14.02 -8.73
N LYS A 90 -16.94 13.78 -7.67
CA LYS A 90 -18.39 13.67 -7.74
C LYS A 90 -19.00 14.98 -8.25
N LYS A 91 -18.54 16.13 -7.74
CA LYS A 91 -18.99 17.45 -8.18
C LYS A 91 -18.70 17.70 -9.67
N ILE A 92 -17.47 17.43 -10.13
CA ILE A 92 -17.08 17.50 -11.55
C ILE A 92 -17.95 16.56 -12.40
N TRP A 93 -18.18 15.33 -11.94
CA TRP A 93 -18.99 14.35 -12.65
C TRP A 93 -20.46 14.77 -12.79
N ASP A 94 -21.01 15.38 -11.74
CA ASP A 94 -22.39 15.83 -11.71
C ASP A 94 -22.57 17.14 -12.52
N GLN A 95 -21.51 17.96 -12.68
CA GLN A 95 -21.44 19.10 -13.61
C GLN A 95 -21.37 18.63 -15.08
N LEU A 96 -20.52 17.65 -15.37
CA LEU A 96 -20.42 17.02 -16.70
C LEU A 96 -21.75 16.39 -17.15
N ILE A 97 -22.49 15.73 -16.24
CA ILE A 97 -23.82 15.16 -16.53
C ILE A 97 -24.86 16.25 -16.85
N LYS A 98 -24.73 17.45 -16.26
CA LYS A 98 -25.66 18.58 -16.48
C LYS A 98 -25.31 19.43 -17.70
N GLY A 99 -24.12 19.25 -18.29
CA GLY A 99 -23.64 20.07 -19.41
C GLY A 99 -23.11 21.46 -19.00
N GLU A 100 -22.94 21.72 -17.70
CA GLU A 100 -22.41 22.96 -17.15
C GLU A 100 -20.91 22.81 -16.90
N VAL A 101 -20.06 23.16 -17.89
CA VAL A 101 -18.60 22.89 -17.84
C VAL A 101 -17.77 24.17 -17.91
N ASP A 102 -17.01 24.46 -16.85
CA ASP A 102 -15.90 25.40 -16.85
C ASP A 102 -14.58 24.59 -16.94
N GLN A 103 -14.02 24.57 -18.15
CA GLN A 103 -12.98 23.61 -18.53
C GLN A 103 -11.66 23.86 -17.79
N ASP A 104 -11.33 25.11 -17.47
CA ASP A 104 -10.07 25.46 -16.80
C ASP A 104 -10.16 25.21 -15.29
N ALA A 105 -11.32 25.49 -14.68
CA ALA A 105 -11.57 25.18 -13.27
C ALA A 105 -11.53 23.66 -13.01
N ASP A 106 -12.20 22.86 -13.84
CA ASP A 106 -12.26 21.41 -13.67
C ASP A 106 -10.89 20.75 -13.91
N LEU A 107 -10.11 21.23 -14.88
CA LEU A 107 -8.77 20.72 -15.16
C LEU A 107 -7.76 21.06 -14.04
N ALA A 108 -7.87 22.25 -13.42
CA ALA A 108 -7.07 22.61 -12.25
C ALA A 108 -7.42 21.72 -11.03
N ASN A 109 -8.71 21.47 -10.81
CA ASN A 109 -9.20 20.60 -9.74
C ASN A 109 -8.70 19.15 -9.89
N ILE A 110 -8.73 18.58 -11.10
CA ILE A 110 -8.22 17.23 -11.35
C ILE A 110 -6.70 17.13 -11.10
N LYS A 111 -5.92 18.14 -11.50
CA LYS A 111 -4.46 18.18 -11.24
C LYS A 111 -4.13 18.18 -9.74
N ALA A 112 -4.90 18.91 -8.93
CA ALA A 112 -4.72 18.96 -7.47
C ALA A 112 -4.99 17.61 -6.76
N ILE A 113 -5.82 16.74 -7.35
CA ILE A 113 -6.20 15.46 -6.73
C ILE A 113 -5.05 14.43 -6.74
N PHE A 114 -4.31 14.33 -7.85
CA PHE A 114 -3.50 13.14 -8.14
C PHE A 114 -1.98 13.30 -8.00
N ASN A 115 -1.47 14.53 -7.80
CA ASN A 115 -0.07 14.81 -7.43
C ASN A 115 1.01 14.06 -8.26
N GLY A 116 0.72 13.81 -9.55
CA GLY A 116 1.63 13.17 -10.50
C GLY A 116 1.69 11.63 -10.51
N ASN A 117 0.89 10.92 -9.70
CA ASN A 117 0.80 9.45 -9.74
C ASN A 117 -0.67 9.00 -9.77
N ILE A 118 -1.13 8.44 -10.90
CA ILE A 118 -2.44 7.78 -11.01
C ILE A 118 -2.22 6.29 -11.30
N ILE A 119 -2.90 5.43 -10.56
CA ILE A 119 -2.99 4.00 -10.83
C ILE A 119 -4.43 3.76 -11.29
N PHE A 120 -4.62 3.54 -12.60
CA PHE A 120 -5.92 3.19 -13.18
C PHE A 120 -6.08 1.66 -13.25
N GLN A 121 -7.33 1.18 -13.23
CA GLN A 121 -7.62 -0.20 -13.64
C GLN A 121 -7.49 -0.37 -15.17
N GLU A 122 -7.30 -1.62 -15.59
CA GLU A 122 -6.95 -2.01 -16.94
C GLU A 122 -7.86 -1.45 -18.05
N GLU A 123 -9.19 -1.60 -17.90
CA GLU A 123 -10.13 -1.14 -18.92
C GLU A 123 -10.12 0.37 -19.07
N VAL A 124 -10.08 1.12 -17.95
CA VAL A 124 -10.09 2.58 -17.97
C VAL A 124 -8.74 3.13 -18.45
N ALA A 125 -7.63 2.47 -18.12
CA ALA A 125 -6.33 2.78 -18.70
C ALA A 125 -6.32 2.60 -20.23
N LYS A 126 -6.87 1.50 -20.74
CA LYS A 126 -7.02 1.24 -22.18
C LYS A 126 -7.92 2.28 -22.86
N LYS A 127 -9.08 2.59 -22.27
CA LYS A 127 -10.09 3.51 -22.81
C LYS A 127 -9.66 4.98 -22.79
N LEU A 128 -8.74 5.37 -21.88
CA LEU A 128 -8.25 6.76 -21.75
C LEU A 128 -6.79 6.98 -22.21
N GLN A 129 -6.08 5.96 -22.70
CA GLN A 129 -4.64 6.01 -23.00
C GLN A 129 -4.22 7.21 -23.87
N SER A 130 -4.94 7.45 -24.98
CA SER A 130 -4.66 8.53 -25.93
C SER A 130 -4.93 9.93 -25.36
N LEU A 131 -5.86 10.04 -24.40
CA LEU A 131 -6.19 11.27 -23.70
C LEU A 131 -5.15 11.56 -22.59
N LEU A 132 -4.74 10.53 -21.84
CA LEU A 132 -3.77 10.65 -20.75
C LEU A 132 -2.38 11.06 -21.24
N VAL A 133 -1.90 10.50 -22.36
CA VAL A 133 -0.62 10.90 -22.97
C VAL A 133 -0.65 12.36 -23.47
N LYS A 134 -1.80 12.84 -23.97
CA LYS A 134 -1.96 14.24 -24.42
C LYS A 134 -2.13 15.24 -23.27
N LEU A 135 -2.86 14.87 -22.21
CA LEU A 135 -3.08 15.73 -21.03
C LEU A 135 -1.86 15.75 -20.09
N TYR A 136 -1.07 14.68 -20.04
CA TYR A 136 0.08 14.53 -19.17
C TYR A 136 1.30 14.02 -19.96
N PRO A 137 2.05 14.89 -20.65
CA PRO A 137 3.23 14.50 -21.46
C PRO A 137 4.35 13.78 -20.67
N ASN A 138 4.33 13.87 -19.34
CA ASN A 138 5.27 13.22 -18.43
C ASN A 138 4.69 11.96 -17.75
N PHE A 139 3.62 11.37 -18.30
CA PHE A 139 2.97 10.17 -17.75
C PHE A 139 3.92 8.96 -17.75
N LYS A 140 3.98 8.24 -16.63
CA LYS A 140 5.01 7.20 -16.40
C LYS A 140 4.43 5.80 -16.52
N ILE A 141 4.94 5.05 -17.48
CA ILE A 141 4.54 3.65 -17.69
C ILE A 141 5.51 2.71 -16.96
N SER A 142 4.94 1.71 -16.28
CA SER A 142 5.66 0.61 -15.63
C SER A 142 5.15 -0.73 -16.16
N ILE A 143 6.04 -1.67 -16.46
CA ILE A 143 5.72 -3.00 -17.00
C ILE A 143 6.21 -4.06 -16.02
N GLU A 144 5.40 -5.10 -15.78
CA GLU A 144 5.68 -6.25 -14.89
C GLU A 144 5.43 -7.57 -15.62
N VAL A 145 6.50 -8.24 -16.05
CA VAL A 145 6.43 -9.51 -16.78
C VAL A 145 6.62 -10.67 -15.81
N THR A 146 5.78 -11.69 -15.92
CA THR A 146 5.81 -12.93 -15.13
C THR A 146 5.66 -14.15 -16.04
N ASP A 147 6.30 -15.27 -15.69
CA ASP A 147 6.50 -16.48 -16.51
C ASP A 147 5.33 -16.95 -17.39
N LYS A 148 4.10 -17.05 -16.86
CA LYS A 148 3.02 -17.82 -17.53
C LYS A 148 2.51 -17.24 -18.89
N ASN A 149 3.06 -16.13 -19.38
CA ASN A 149 2.41 -15.24 -20.36
C ASN A 149 3.00 -15.24 -21.78
N ILE A 150 4.28 -15.59 -21.92
CA ILE A 150 5.15 -14.84 -22.86
C ILE A 150 5.00 -15.29 -24.32
N SER A 151 4.57 -16.52 -24.58
CA SER A 151 4.29 -16.99 -25.95
C SER A 151 3.10 -16.26 -26.60
N SER A 152 2.12 -15.78 -25.81
CA SER A 152 1.01 -14.93 -26.27
C SER A 152 1.46 -13.50 -26.60
N ILE A 153 2.35 -12.96 -25.75
CA ILE A 153 3.03 -11.67 -25.94
C ILE A 153 3.73 -11.63 -27.30
N ILE A 154 4.43 -12.72 -27.60
CA ILE A 154 5.33 -12.88 -28.74
C ILE A 154 4.63 -13.13 -30.06
N ASN A 155 3.51 -13.86 -30.08
CA ASN A 155 2.71 -13.94 -31.30
C ASN A 155 2.07 -12.60 -31.68
N LYS A 156 1.74 -11.73 -30.71
CA LYS A 156 1.27 -10.37 -30.98
C LYS A 156 2.42 -9.44 -31.46
N ILE A 157 3.61 -9.51 -30.86
CA ILE A 157 4.80 -8.73 -31.29
C ILE A 157 5.16 -8.95 -32.77
N ASN A 158 4.81 -10.10 -33.37
CA ASN A 158 5.21 -10.43 -34.75
C ASN A 158 4.25 -9.86 -35.82
N GLN A 159 3.11 -9.29 -35.44
CA GLN A 159 2.01 -8.99 -36.37
C GLN A 159 1.78 -7.49 -36.64
N ASP A 160 2.40 -6.59 -35.87
CA ASP A 160 2.24 -5.14 -36.01
C ASP A 160 3.59 -4.44 -35.82
N ALA A 161 3.97 -3.58 -36.76
CA ALA A 161 5.28 -2.91 -36.76
C ALA A 161 5.33 -1.65 -35.86
N ASN A 162 4.18 -1.14 -35.40
CA ASN A 162 4.11 0.04 -34.52
C ASN A 162 4.29 -0.34 -33.03
N PHE A 163 5.04 -1.42 -32.76
CA PHE A 163 4.83 -2.25 -31.57
C PHE A 163 5.37 -1.70 -30.25
N ALA A 164 6.23 -0.68 -30.31
CA ALA A 164 6.93 -0.14 -29.14
C ALA A 164 5.98 0.36 -28.03
N ASP A 165 4.92 1.08 -28.40
CA ASP A 165 3.86 1.52 -27.49
C ASP A 165 2.90 0.38 -27.10
N SER A 166 2.82 -0.67 -27.94
CA SER A 166 2.00 -1.86 -27.67
C SER A 166 2.63 -2.78 -26.61
N LEU A 167 3.93 -2.72 -26.35
CA LEU A 167 4.56 -3.55 -25.31
C LEU A 167 4.01 -3.29 -23.90
N ALA A 168 3.62 -2.05 -23.63
CA ALA A 168 2.93 -1.66 -22.39
C ALA A 168 1.56 -2.34 -22.21
N ARG A 169 0.92 -2.80 -23.30
CA ARG A 169 -0.41 -3.43 -23.30
C ARG A 169 -0.37 -4.93 -23.02
N ILE A 170 0.81 -5.54 -22.94
CA ILE A 170 0.98 -6.97 -23.22
C ILE A 170 1.37 -7.81 -21.99
N VAL A 171 1.58 -7.17 -20.85
CA VAL A 171 1.50 -7.83 -19.53
C VAL A 171 0.10 -8.36 -19.22
N GLN A 172 -0.94 -7.86 -19.91
CA GLN A 172 -2.35 -8.17 -19.67
C GLN A 172 -2.86 -9.40 -20.46
N THR A 173 -2.25 -10.58 -20.23
CA THR A 173 -2.90 -11.86 -20.59
C THR A 173 -2.75 -12.91 -19.49
N LEU A 174 -2.65 -12.48 -18.22
CA LEU A 174 -2.37 -13.36 -17.09
C LEU A 174 -3.23 -13.10 -15.86
N ASP A 175 -4.53 -13.31 -16.04
CA ASP A 175 -5.24 -14.11 -15.04
C ASP A 175 -6.34 -14.95 -15.69
N ARG A 176 -6.68 -16.10 -15.08
CA ARG A 176 -7.51 -17.21 -15.62
C ARG A 176 -6.81 -18.02 -16.73
N ASN A 177 -6.22 -19.18 -16.46
CA ASN A 177 -6.88 -20.35 -15.86
C ASN A 177 -5.92 -21.23 -15.04
N ASP A 178 -6.50 -22.13 -14.25
CA ASP A 178 -5.83 -23.31 -13.67
C ASP A 178 -5.11 -24.16 -14.72
N ILE A 179 -4.01 -24.78 -14.30
CA ILE A 179 -3.65 -26.21 -14.45
C ILE A 179 -2.15 -26.36 -14.13
N ASN A 180 -1.78 -27.40 -13.36
CA ASN A 180 -0.39 -27.85 -13.21
C ASN A 180 0.28 -28.07 -14.56
N ASN A 181 1.51 -27.57 -14.77
CA ASN A 181 2.59 -28.32 -15.41
C ASN A 181 3.90 -27.51 -15.45
N ASP A 182 5.02 -28.24 -15.49
CA ASP A 182 6.34 -27.72 -15.80
C ASP A 182 6.35 -26.98 -17.15
N PHE A 183 6.77 -25.71 -17.14
CA PHE A 183 7.22 -25.04 -18.36
C PHE A 183 8.73 -25.24 -18.50
N ASN A 184 9.15 -25.94 -19.56
CA ASN A 184 10.56 -26.16 -19.86
C ASN A 184 11.32 -24.83 -20.05
N GLN A 185 12.54 -24.74 -19.50
CA GLN A 185 13.45 -23.58 -19.60
C GLN A 185 13.62 -23.03 -21.04
N TYR A 186 13.44 -23.90 -22.04
CA TYR A 186 13.63 -23.58 -23.45
C TYR A 186 12.65 -22.52 -24.00
N GLU A 187 11.39 -22.49 -23.56
CA GLU A 187 10.43 -21.49 -24.01
C GLU A 187 10.69 -20.12 -23.38
N TRP A 188 11.04 -20.07 -22.09
CA TRP A 188 11.45 -18.83 -21.41
C TRP A 188 12.59 -18.12 -22.16
N LYS A 189 13.63 -18.88 -22.57
CA LYS A 189 14.86 -18.33 -23.16
C LYS A 189 14.61 -17.63 -24.50
N GLN A 190 13.79 -18.20 -25.38
CA GLN A 190 13.38 -17.53 -26.62
C GLN A 190 12.53 -16.28 -26.34
N ASN A 191 11.76 -16.36 -25.25
CA ASN A 191 10.77 -15.35 -24.92
C ASN A 191 11.39 -14.09 -24.27
N VAL A 192 12.40 -14.24 -23.41
CA VAL A 192 13.12 -13.09 -22.82
C VAL A 192 14.00 -12.36 -23.82
N LEU A 193 14.73 -13.08 -24.68
CA LEU A 193 15.57 -12.47 -25.73
C LEU A 193 14.72 -11.61 -26.68
N ARG A 194 13.51 -12.05 -26.97
CA ARG A 194 12.58 -11.29 -27.80
C ARG A 194 12.01 -10.07 -27.07
N LEU A 195 11.71 -10.15 -25.77
CA LEU A 195 11.37 -8.98 -24.95
C LEU A 195 12.52 -7.96 -24.93
N ILE A 196 13.76 -8.43 -24.80
CA ILE A 196 14.97 -7.61 -24.79
C ILE A 196 15.13 -6.84 -26.11
N SER A 197 14.97 -7.51 -27.26
CA SER A 197 15.19 -6.92 -28.60
C SER A 197 14.32 -5.69 -28.93
N ILE A 198 13.17 -5.55 -28.26
CA ILE A 198 12.18 -4.48 -28.48
C ILE A 198 12.22 -3.38 -27.41
N LEU A 199 12.96 -3.57 -26.30
CA LEU A 199 13.15 -2.52 -25.28
C LEU A 199 13.70 -1.19 -25.81
N PRO A 200 14.65 -1.13 -26.77
CA PRO A 200 15.13 0.14 -27.35
C PRO A 200 14.05 0.96 -28.03
N GLN A 201 12.98 0.32 -28.49
CA GLN A 201 11.88 1.00 -29.18
C GLN A 201 10.93 1.66 -28.16
N CYS A 202 10.82 1.11 -26.95
CA CYS A 202 9.93 1.53 -25.87
C CYS A 202 10.39 2.83 -25.16
N SER A 203 10.43 3.95 -25.88
CA SER A 203 10.94 5.26 -25.45
C SER A 203 10.32 5.81 -24.14
N ASN A 204 9.05 5.46 -23.86
CA ASN A 204 8.30 5.88 -22.68
C ASN A 204 8.49 4.97 -21.44
N LEU A 205 9.20 3.84 -21.56
CA LEU A 205 9.32 2.86 -20.47
C LEU A 205 10.34 3.31 -19.41
N GLN A 206 9.86 3.70 -18.23
CA GLN A 206 10.71 4.17 -17.13
C GLN A 206 10.97 3.11 -16.04
N SER A 207 10.13 2.07 -15.93
CA SER A 207 10.33 0.97 -14.98
C SER A 207 10.10 -0.38 -15.64
N LEU A 208 11.16 -1.19 -15.67
CA LEU A 208 11.14 -2.59 -16.09
C LEU A 208 11.18 -3.51 -14.87
N ASN A 209 10.26 -4.46 -14.81
CA ASN A 209 10.16 -5.44 -13.73
C ASN A 209 10.13 -6.86 -14.32
N LEU A 210 11.23 -7.58 -14.12
CA LEU A 210 11.45 -8.98 -14.48
C LEU A 210 11.82 -9.78 -13.21
N ILE A 211 10.99 -9.70 -12.18
CA ILE A 211 11.18 -10.43 -10.92
C ILE A 211 10.63 -11.84 -11.07
N SER A 212 11.32 -12.86 -10.53
CA SER A 212 10.86 -14.26 -10.52
C SER A 212 10.54 -14.79 -11.92
N ASN A 213 11.54 -14.79 -12.80
CA ASN A 213 11.41 -15.13 -14.22
C ASN A 213 12.54 -16.07 -14.70
N GLY A 214 13.38 -16.61 -13.81
CA GLY A 214 14.43 -17.55 -14.21
C GLY A 214 15.54 -16.99 -15.11
N MET A 215 15.72 -15.66 -15.22
CA MET A 215 16.80 -15.07 -16.04
C MET A 215 18.18 -15.60 -15.66
N GLU A 216 18.91 -16.14 -16.63
CA GLU A 216 20.30 -16.60 -16.47
C GLU A 216 21.31 -15.46 -16.75
N ALA A 217 22.61 -15.70 -16.51
CA ALA A 217 23.69 -14.77 -16.84
C ALA A 217 23.67 -14.32 -18.32
N GLU A 218 23.32 -15.22 -19.25
CA GLU A 218 23.21 -14.89 -20.69
C GLU A 218 22.02 -13.96 -21.00
N ASP A 219 20.90 -14.10 -20.28
CA ASP A 219 19.76 -13.19 -20.43
C ASP A 219 20.09 -11.79 -19.89
N ALA A 220 20.89 -11.73 -18.82
CA ALA A 220 21.41 -10.48 -18.28
C ALA A 220 22.42 -9.80 -19.22
N LYS A 221 23.28 -10.57 -19.91
CA LYS A 221 24.17 -10.08 -20.98
C LYS A 221 23.36 -9.49 -22.14
N ALA A 222 22.38 -10.23 -22.67
CA ALA A 222 21.52 -9.73 -23.74
C ALA A 222 20.74 -8.47 -23.32
N LEU A 223 20.27 -8.40 -22.07
CA LEU A 223 19.64 -7.19 -21.52
C LEU A 223 20.63 -6.02 -21.42
N ALA A 224 21.88 -6.27 -21.04
CA ALA A 224 22.91 -5.25 -20.95
C ALA A 224 23.15 -4.55 -22.31
N GLU A 225 23.21 -5.29 -23.42
CA GLU A 225 23.41 -4.74 -24.77
C GLU A 225 22.37 -3.68 -25.16
N VAL A 226 21.11 -3.85 -24.73
CA VAL A 226 20.01 -2.94 -25.09
C VAL A 226 19.81 -1.80 -24.09
N LEU A 227 20.16 -1.99 -22.80
CA LEU A 227 19.87 -1.03 -21.73
C LEU A 227 20.32 0.42 -22.00
N PRO A 228 21.51 0.70 -22.56
CA PRO A 228 21.94 2.07 -22.91
C PRO A 228 21.06 2.78 -23.95
N ARG A 229 20.24 2.02 -24.70
CA ARG A 229 19.29 2.55 -25.70
C ARG A 229 17.88 2.72 -25.13
N THR A 230 17.70 2.57 -23.81
CA THR A 230 16.39 2.66 -23.13
C THR A 230 16.27 3.88 -22.22
N ASN A 231 15.04 4.23 -21.87
CA ASN A 231 14.73 5.29 -20.90
C ASN A 231 14.46 4.74 -19.47
N ILE A 232 14.99 3.55 -19.15
CA ILE A 232 14.69 2.86 -17.90
C ILE A 232 15.42 3.53 -16.72
N HIS A 233 14.63 3.93 -15.73
CA HIS A 233 15.09 4.55 -14.48
C HIS A 233 15.02 3.59 -13.28
N SER A 234 14.14 2.60 -13.34
CA SER A 234 13.95 1.57 -12.30
C SER A 234 14.03 0.19 -12.94
N LEU A 235 15.11 -0.53 -12.68
CA LEU A 235 15.33 -1.90 -13.13
C LEU A 235 15.13 -2.86 -11.96
N LYS A 236 14.15 -3.76 -12.05
CA LYS A 236 13.88 -4.80 -11.04
C LYS A 236 14.12 -6.18 -11.68
N LEU A 237 15.15 -6.88 -11.22
CA LEU A 237 15.58 -8.20 -11.69
C LEU A 237 15.77 -9.18 -10.52
N SER A 238 15.02 -9.01 -9.43
CA SER A 238 15.19 -9.80 -8.20
C SER A 238 14.57 -11.20 -8.33
N LYS A 239 15.12 -12.22 -7.67
CA LYS A 239 14.69 -13.63 -7.79
C LYS A 239 14.89 -14.22 -9.19
N ASN A 240 16.09 -14.08 -9.75
CA ASN A 240 16.51 -14.80 -10.95
C ASN A 240 17.85 -15.51 -10.68
N ASN A 241 18.54 -15.97 -11.72
CA ASN A 241 19.85 -16.62 -11.64
C ASN A 241 20.90 -15.86 -12.48
N ILE A 242 21.03 -14.55 -12.23
CA ILE A 242 21.91 -13.65 -12.99
C ILE A 242 23.39 -13.97 -12.77
N GLU A 243 23.74 -14.52 -11.60
CA GLU A 243 25.10 -14.89 -11.21
C GLU A 243 26.11 -13.72 -11.23
N ALA A 244 27.37 -14.00 -10.90
CA ALA A 244 28.45 -13.02 -10.98
C ALA A 244 28.67 -12.49 -12.41
N GLU A 245 28.61 -13.38 -13.41
CA GLU A 245 28.84 -13.05 -14.82
C GLU A 245 27.77 -12.13 -15.42
N GLY A 246 26.48 -12.36 -15.10
CA GLY A 246 25.41 -11.45 -15.52
C GLY A 246 25.45 -10.12 -14.78
N ALA A 247 25.87 -10.11 -13.51
CA ALA A 247 26.07 -8.86 -12.76
C ALA A 247 27.22 -8.01 -13.34
N LYS A 248 28.30 -8.65 -13.77
CA LYS A 248 29.43 -8.03 -14.48
C LYS A 248 29.01 -7.45 -15.84
N ALA A 249 28.25 -8.20 -16.64
CA ALA A 249 27.72 -7.70 -17.91
C ALA A 249 26.80 -6.48 -17.73
N LEU A 250 25.95 -6.48 -16.69
CA LEU A 250 25.17 -5.29 -16.33
C LEU A 250 26.09 -4.14 -15.89
N ALA A 251 27.14 -4.40 -15.11
CA ALA A 251 28.07 -3.38 -14.64
C ALA A 251 28.71 -2.59 -15.80
N GLU A 252 29.22 -3.28 -16.82
CA GLU A 252 29.86 -2.68 -18.01
C GLU A 252 29.01 -1.60 -18.70
N VAL A 253 27.68 -1.75 -18.67
CA VAL A 253 26.75 -0.83 -19.34
C VAL A 253 26.11 0.20 -18.40
N LEU A 254 26.03 -0.05 -17.09
CA LEU A 254 25.35 0.80 -16.12
C LEU A 254 25.73 2.30 -16.19
N PRO A 255 27.01 2.70 -16.36
CA PRO A 255 27.40 4.12 -16.52
C PRO A 255 26.76 4.82 -17.72
N ARG A 256 26.33 4.05 -18.74
CA ARG A 256 25.68 4.54 -19.96
C ARG A 256 24.14 4.53 -19.88
N THR A 257 23.56 4.35 -18.68
CA THR A 257 22.11 4.24 -18.47
C THR A 257 21.54 5.35 -17.58
N ASN A 258 20.22 5.54 -17.66
CA ASN A 258 19.45 6.44 -16.79
C ASN A 258 18.99 5.78 -15.47
N ILE A 259 19.52 4.61 -15.11
CA ILE A 259 19.05 3.82 -13.97
C ILE A 259 19.38 4.52 -12.64
N ARG A 260 18.33 4.77 -11.84
CA ARG A 260 18.38 5.38 -10.51
C ARG A 260 18.03 4.38 -9.40
N SER A 261 17.31 3.31 -9.73
CA SER A 261 16.94 2.22 -8.81
C SER A 261 17.26 0.88 -9.45
N LEU A 262 18.20 0.14 -8.87
CA LEU A 262 18.59 -1.20 -9.29
C LEU A 262 18.23 -2.21 -8.20
N LYS A 263 17.42 -3.23 -8.53
CA LYS A 263 17.01 -4.31 -7.61
C LYS A 263 17.46 -5.68 -8.14
N LEU A 264 18.55 -6.20 -7.60
CA LEU A 264 19.16 -7.47 -7.97
C LEU A 264 19.12 -8.47 -6.79
N SER A 265 18.13 -8.41 -5.91
CA SER A 265 18.09 -9.26 -4.70
C SER A 265 17.67 -10.71 -5.03
N ASN A 266 18.33 -11.74 -4.49
CA ASN A 266 18.16 -13.16 -4.87
C ASN A 266 18.58 -13.39 -6.34
N ASN A 267 19.89 -13.40 -6.59
CA ASN A 267 20.48 -13.60 -7.92
C ASN A 267 21.83 -14.33 -7.94
N ASN A 268 22.33 -14.77 -6.77
CA ASN A 268 23.66 -15.39 -6.64
C ASN A 268 24.82 -14.56 -7.25
N ILE A 269 24.82 -13.25 -6.99
CA ILE A 269 25.81 -12.31 -7.57
C ILE A 269 27.23 -12.55 -7.04
N GLU A 270 27.35 -13.12 -5.84
CA GLU A 270 28.59 -13.44 -5.14
C GLU A 270 29.48 -12.21 -4.88
N ALA A 271 30.66 -12.42 -4.28
CA ALA A 271 31.64 -11.37 -4.05
C ALA A 271 32.16 -10.77 -5.36
N GLU A 272 32.37 -11.58 -6.41
CA GLU A 272 32.91 -11.13 -7.71
C GLU A 272 31.95 -10.23 -8.48
N GLY A 273 30.65 -10.57 -8.55
CA GLY A 273 29.67 -9.70 -9.16
C GLY A 273 29.44 -8.42 -8.35
N ALA A 274 29.63 -8.46 -7.02
CA ALA A 274 29.60 -7.26 -6.19
C ALA A 274 30.81 -6.33 -6.43
N LYS A 275 32.02 -6.89 -6.63
CA LYS A 275 33.22 -6.16 -7.06
C LYS A 275 33.02 -5.48 -8.41
N ALA A 276 32.53 -6.21 -9.41
CA ALA A 276 32.26 -5.66 -10.74
C ALA A 276 31.23 -4.50 -10.69
N LEU A 277 30.18 -4.63 -9.87
CA LEU A 277 29.26 -3.52 -9.63
C LEU A 277 29.94 -2.34 -8.90
N ALA A 278 30.81 -2.60 -7.93
CA ALA A 278 31.53 -1.56 -7.19
C ALA A 278 32.37 -0.66 -8.11
N GLU A 279 33.17 -1.26 -9.01
CA GLU A 279 34.03 -0.54 -9.96
C GLU A 279 33.28 0.55 -10.75
N VAL A 280 32.05 0.25 -11.18
CA VAL A 280 31.26 1.16 -12.03
C VAL A 280 30.37 2.13 -11.25
N LEU A 281 29.99 1.81 -10.02
CA LEU A 281 29.00 2.57 -9.23
C LEU A 281 29.26 4.08 -9.13
N PRO A 282 30.50 4.58 -8.94
CA PRO A 282 30.82 6.02 -8.94
C PRO A 282 30.44 6.74 -10.24
N HIS A 283 30.38 6.01 -11.35
CA HIS A 283 30.04 6.54 -12.68
C HIS A 283 28.56 6.36 -13.03
N THR A 284 27.69 6.02 -12.06
CA THR A 284 26.25 5.78 -12.27
C THR A 284 25.35 6.84 -11.63
N ASN A 285 24.11 6.87 -12.11
CA ASN A 285 23.01 7.65 -11.52
C ASN A 285 22.28 6.91 -10.38
N ILE A 286 22.80 5.78 -9.89
CA ILE A 286 22.10 4.92 -8.93
C ILE A 286 21.98 5.59 -7.56
N ARG A 287 20.74 5.71 -7.07
CA ARG A 287 20.38 6.26 -5.75
C ARG A 287 19.84 5.19 -4.80
N SER A 288 19.31 4.10 -5.34
CA SER A 288 18.79 2.95 -4.58
C SER A 288 19.35 1.65 -5.15
N LEU A 289 20.17 0.96 -4.36
CA LEU A 289 20.76 -0.33 -4.70
C LEU A 289 20.23 -1.41 -3.75
N LYS A 290 19.64 -2.47 -4.29
CA LYS A 290 19.14 -3.62 -3.50
C LYS A 290 19.79 -4.91 -3.96
N LEU A 291 20.68 -5.43 -3.12
CA LEU A 291 21.51 -6.60 -3.37
C LEU A 291 21.31 -7.68 -2.28
N SER A 292 20.11 -7.79 -1.71
CA SER A 292 19.86 -8.72 -0.59
C SER A 292 19.72 -10.17 -1.06
N ASN A 293 20.23 -11.16 -0.31
CA ASN A 293 20.26 -12.58 -0.70
C ASN A 293 21.13 -12.82 -1.94
N ASN A 294 22.43 -12.52 -1.88
CA ASN A 294 23.35 -12.64 -3.03
C ASN A 294 24.72 -13.22 -2.72
N ASN A 295 24.97 -13.68 -1.50
CA ASN A 295 26.26 -14.22 -1.06
C ASN A 295 27.45 -13.27 -1.35
N ILE A 296 27.26 -11.97 -1.06
CA ILE A 296 28.28 -10.93 -1.32
C ILE A 296 29.52 -11.08 -0.42
N GLU A 297 29.35 -11.71 0.74
CA GLU A 297 30.39 -11.97 1.74
C GLU A 297 31.08 -10.69 2.27
N ALA A 298 32.06 -10.85 3.16
CA ALA A 298 32.86 -9.74 3.65
C ALA A 298 33.65 -9.06 2.52
N GLU A 299 34.16 -9.80 1.54
CA GLU A 299 35.00 -9.27 0.45
C GLU A 299 34.21 -8.40 -0.55
N GLY A 300 33.00 -8.82 -0.94
CA GLY A 300 32.14 -7.98 -1.77
C GLY A 300 31.62 -6.75 -1.00
N ALA A 301 31.46 -6.85 0.33
CA ALA A 301 31.11 -5.71 1.16
C ALA A 301 32.26 -4.69 1.28
N LYS A 302 33.51 -5.14 1.41
CA LYS A 302 34.72 -4.30 1.35
C LYS A 302 34.82 -3.56 0.02
N ALA A 303 34.69 -4.27 -1.10
CA ALA A 303 34.74 -3.66 -2.44
C ALA A 303 33.65 -2.58 -2.64
N LEU A 304 32.43 -2.82 -2.14
CA LEU A 304 31.39 -1.79 -2.13
C LEU A 304 31.77 -0.61 -1.22
N ALA A 305 32.34 -0.85 -0.04
CA ALA A 305 32.74 0.20 0.90
C ALA A 305 33.73 1.19 0.28
N GLU A 306 34.79 0.70 -0.38
CA GLU A 306 35.83 1.53 -1.03
C GLU A 306 35.26 2.60 -1.97
N VAL A 307 34.20 2.26 -2.71
CA VAL A 307 33.60 3.15 -3.71
C VAL A 307 32.46 4.01 -3.17
N LEU A 308 31.77 3.58 -2.10
CA LEU A 308 30.55 4.21 -1.59
C LEU A 308 30.62 5.75 -1.40
N PRO A 309 31.71 6.34 -0.85
CA PRO A 309 31.85 7.81 -0.73
C PRO A 309 31.78 8.58 -2.05
N ARG A 310 32.11 7.91 -3.17
CA ARG A 310 32.09 8.49 -4.52
C ARG A 310 30.76 8.25 -5.26
N THR A 311 29.75 7.68 -4.60
CA THR A 311 28.47 7.32 -5.21
C THR A 311 27.32 8.27 -4.85
N ASN A 312 26.26 8.21 -5.66
CA ASN A 312 24.98 8.88 -5.41
C ASN A 312 24.00 8.06 -4.53
N ILE A 313 24.45 6.95 -3.92
CA ILE A 313 23.57 6.02 -3.21
C ILE A 313 23.03 6.65 -1.92
N ARG A 314 21.69 6.65 -1.80
CA ARG A 314 20.94 7.10 -0.62
C ARG A 314 20.26 5.95 0.12
N SER A 315 20.01 4.84 -0.57
CA SER A 315 19.40 3.63 0.00
C SER A 315 20.19 2.40 -0.43
N LEU A 316 20.82 1.73 0.54
CA LEU A 316 21.60 0.52 0.34
C LEU A 316 20.95 -0.64 1.11
N LYS A 317 20.62 -1.74 0.41
CA LYS A 317 20.11 -2.96 1.03
C LYS A 317 21.01 -4.15 0.73
N LEU A 318 21.73 -4.61 1.74
CA LEU A 318 22.67 -5.75 1.69
C LEU A 318 22.22 -6.88 2.61
N SER A 319 20.93 -7.01 2.91
CA SER A 319 20.44 -8.02 3.87
C SER A 319 20.62 -9.46 3.34
N ASN A 320 20.95 -10.43 4.19
CA ASN A 320 21.21 -11.82 3.82
C ASN A 320 22.37 -11.97 2.82
N ASN A 321 23.59 -11.63 3.22
CA ASN A 321 24.78 -11.67 2.37
C ASN A 321 26.05 -12.19 3.06
N ASN A 322 25.98 -12.60 4.32
CA ASN A 322 27.14 -13.04 5.10
C ASN A 322 28.29 -12.01 5.13
N ILE A 323 27.95 -10.73 5.38
CA ILE A 323 28.91 -9.62 5.47
C ILE A 323 29.87 -9.78 6.65
N GLU A 324 29.40 -10.44 7.72
CA GLU A 324 30.12 -10.68 8.97
C GLU A 324 30.61 -9.39 9.66
N ALA A 325 31.41 -9.53 10.73
CA ALA A 325 31.99 -8.38 11.43
C ALA A 325 32.96 -7.60 10.54
N GLU A 326 33.76 -8.27 9.71
CA GLU A 326 34.78 -7.64 8.87
C GLU A 326 34.20 -6.75 7.77
N GLY A 327 33.16 -7.21 7.06
CA GLY A 327 32.47 -6.36 6.08
C GLY A 327 31.68 -5.22 6.75
N ALA A 328 31.24 -5.39 8.00
CA ALA A 328 30.61 -4.33 8.78
C ALA A 328 31.60 -3.24 9.21
N LYS A 329 32.82 -3.62 9.63
CA LYS A 329 33.94 -2.69 9.90
C LYS A 329 34.29 -1.88 8.64
N ALA A 330 34.48 -2.54 7.50
CA ALA A 330 34.78 -1.86 6.24
C ALA A 330 33.70 -0.85 5.83
N LEU A 331 32.41 -1.19 6.02
CA LEU A 331 31.32 -0.22 5.84
C LEU A 331 31.41 0.93 6.85
N ALA A 332 31.72 0.66 8.12
CA ALA A 332 31.81 1.70 9.15
C ALA A 332 32.83 2.79 8.80
N GLU A 333 34.04 2.41 8.37
CA GLU A 333 35.13 3.33 7.98
C GLU A 333 34.70 4.39 6.96
N VAL A 334 33.81 4.03 6.03
CA VAL A 334 33.42 4.89 4.91
C VAL A 334 32.10 5.63 5.15
N LEU A 335 31.19 5.08 5.98
CA LEU A 335 29.81 5.57 6.13
C LEU A 335 29.67 7.08 6.41
N PRO A 336 30.47 7.72 7.28
CA PRO A 336 30.44 9.18 7.50
C PRO A 336 30.67 10.02 6.24
N ARG A 337 31.36 9.46 5.25
CA ARG A 337 31.68 10.11 3.96
C ARG A 337 30.66 9.81 2.86
N THR A 338 29.52 9.18 3.19
CA THR A 338 28.50 8.76 2.22
C THR A 338 27.21 9.59 2.26
N ASN A 339 26.42 9.49 1.19
CA ASN A 339 25.08 10.05 1.08
C ASN A 339 23.96 9.11 1.60
N ILE A 340 24.31 8.02 2.29
CA ILE A 340 23.35 6.97 2.69
C ILE A 340 22.42 7.49 3.79
N ARG A 341 21.11 7.35 3.55
CA ARG A 341 20.02 7.68 4.49
C ARG A 341 19.28 6.45 5.00
N SER A 342 19.27 5.37 4.23
CA SER A 342 18.70 4.08 4.62
C SER A 342 19.70 2.96 4.38
N LEU A 343 20.10 2.27 5.45
CA LEU A 343 21.01 1.13 5.42
C LEU A 343 20.29 -0.11 5.97
N LYS A 344 20.24 -1.20 5.19
CA LYS A 344 19.58 -2.45 5.61
C LYS A 344 20.57 -3.61 5.57
N LEU A 345 20.98 -4.03 6.77
CA LEU A 345 22.03 -5.01 7.05
C LEU A 345 21.50 -6.29 7.73
N SER A 346 20.19 -6.53 7.72
CA SER A 346 19.57 -7.70 8.34
C SER A 346 20.14 -9.04 7.82
N LYS A 347 20.22 -10.11 8.63
CA LYS A 347 20.73 -11.44 8.24
C LYS A 347 22.18 -11.44 7.75
N ASN A 348 23.13 -10.85 8.48
CA ASN A 348 24.52 -10.75 8.00
C ASN A 348 25.58 -11.25 8.98
N ASN A 349 25.20 -11.85 10.10
CA ASN A 349 26.13 -12.37 11.11
C ASN A 349 27.14 -11.30 11.60
N ILE A 350 26.70 -10.04 11.71
CA ILE A 350 27.56 -8.89 12.06
C ILE A 350 28.12 -8.98 13.49
N GLY A 351 27.40 -9.64 14.41
CA GLY A 351 27.81 -9.82 15.80
C GLY A 351 27.84 -8.52 16.62
N ALA A 352 28.24 -8.64 17.88
CA ALA A 352 28.46 -7.49 18.75
C ALA A 352 29.61 -6.59 18.24
N GLU A 353 30.70 -7.20 17.75
CA GLU A 353 31.90 -6.50 17.27
C GLU A 353 31.62 -5.60 16.07
N GLY A 354 31.07 -6.16 14.97
CA GLY A 354 30.72 -5.37 13.79
C GLY A 354 29.62 -4.34 14.07
N THR A 355 28.75 -4.59 15.04
CA THR A 355 27.75 -3.61 15.48
C THR A 355 28.39 -2.47 16.27
N THR A 356 29.41 -2.74 17.07
CA THR A 356 30.18 -1.73 17.82
C THR A 356 30.92 -0.80 16.86
N ALA A 357 31.64 -1.36 15.88
CA ALA A 357 32.30 -0.57 14.83
C ALA A 357 31.32 0.32 14.05
N LEU A 358 30.12 -0.20 13.73
CA LEU A 358 29.06 0.61 13.12
C LEU A 358 28.48 1.66 14.08
N ALA A 359 28.36 1.36 15.38
CA ALA A 359 27.86 2.30 16.38
C ALA A 359 28.76 3.54 16.50
N GLU A 360 30.08 3.35 16.63
CA GLU A 360 31.07 4.43 16.75
C GLU A 360 30.92 5.51 15.65
N VAL A 361 30.63 5.10 14.42
CA VAL A 361 30.52 6.03 13.29
C VAL A 361 29.12 6.63 13.09
N LEU A 362 28.06 6.01 13.62
CA LEU A 362 26.67 6.40 13.37
C LEU A 362 26.35 7.89 13.66
N PRO A 363 26.84 8.52 14.74
CA PRO A 363 26.65 9.96 15.01
C PRO A 363 27.16 10.86 13.88
N HIS A 364 28.16 10.40 13.12
CA HIS A 364 28.77 11.14 12.03
C HIS A 364 28.14 10.84 10.65
N THR A 365 27.01 10.13 10.62
CA THR A 365 26.31 9.76 9.37
C THR A 365 25.02 10.53 9.10
N ASN A 366 24.59 10.50 7.85
CA ASN A 366 23.26 10.94 7.42
C ASN A 366 22.20 9.82 7.49
N ILE A 367 22.41 8.75 8.27
CA ILE A 367 21.47 7.62 8.34
C ILE A 367 20.24 7.98 9.18
N HIS A 368 19.06 7.81 8.57
CA HIS A 368 17.75 8.04 9.18
C HIS A 368 17.02 6.73 9.50
N SER A 369 17.32 5.64 8.80
CA SER A 369 16.77 4.32 9.08
C SER A 369 17.82 3.23 8.91
N ILE A 370 18.04 2.47 9.98
CA ILE A 370 18.95 1.31 9.98
C ILE A 370 18.20 0.04 10.36
N SER A 371 18.73 -1.12 9.97
CA SER A 371 18.13 -2.41 10.27
C SER A 371 19.20 -3.46 10.43
N PHE A 372 19.29 -4.01 11.63
CA PHE A 372 20.19 -5.08 12.02
C PHE A 372 19.44 -6.39 12.34
N THR A 373 18.20 -6.58 11.89
CA THR A 373 17.43 -7.80 12.15
C THR A 373 18.23 -9.09 11.89
N LEU A 374 18.27 -10.07 12.78
CA LEU A 374 19.04 -11.32 12.59
C LEU A 374 20.54 -11.06 12.36
N ASN A 375 21.26 -10.51 13.33
CA ASN A 375 22.71 -10.31 13.28
C ASN A 375 23.48 -10.80 14.52
N ASN A 376 22.81 -11.45 15.47
CA ASN A 376 23.44 -11.98 16.69
C ASN A 376 24.20 -10.89 17.48
N ILE A 377 23.59 -9.70 17.62
CA ILE A 377 24.20 -8.52 18.24
C ILE A 377 24.44 -8.72 19.74
N GLY A 378 23.57 -9.48 20.41
CA GLY A 378 23.60 -9.68 21.86
C GLY A 378 23.35 -8.40 22.67
N ALA A 379 23.47 -8.52 23.99
CA ALA A 379 23.30 -7.39 24.91
C ALA A 379 24.38 -6.32 24.71
N ASP A 380 25.63 -6.71 24.41
CA ASP A 380 26.78 -5.80 24.37
C ASP A 380 26.71 -4.89 23.14
N GLY A 381 26.40 -5.42 21.95
CA GLY A 381 26.19 -4.58 20.76
C GLY A 381 24.93 -3.72 20.85
N ALA A 382 23.93 -4.13 21.63
CA ALA A 382 22.76 -3.29 21.94
C ALA A 382 23.12 -2.13 22.90
N ALA A 383 24.04 -2.36 23.84
CA ALA A 383 24.60 -1.32 24.70
C ALA A 383 25.46 -0.32 23.92
N ALA A 384 26.32 -0.80 23.00
CA ALA A 384 27.10 0.06 22.10
C ALA A 384 26.20 0.96 21.24
N LEU A 385 25.09 0.41 20.70
CA LEU A 385 24.08 1.22 20.01
C LEU A 385 23.38 2.21 20.94
N ALA A 386 23.07 1.82 22.18
CA ALA A 386 22.43 2.72 23.15
C ALA A 386 23.28 3.96 23.44
N GLU A 387 24.60 3.78 23.66
CA GLU A 387 25.53 4.88 23.93
C GLU A 387 25.51 5.98 22.84
N VAL A 388 25.49 5.57 21.57
CA VAL A 388 25.58 6.52 20.45
C VAL A 388 24.23 7.10 20.00
N LEU A 389 23.12 6.38 20.22
CA LEU A 389 21.79 6.69 19.66
C LEU A 389 21.31 8.14 19.88
N PRO A 390 21.47 8.77 21.06
CA PRO A 390 21.11 10.18 21.30
C PRO A 390 21.79 11.17 20.34
N HIS A 391 22.98 10.83 19.85
CA HIS A 391 23.80 11.68 18.99
C HIS A 391 23.57 11.45 17.49
N THR A 392 22.64 10.55 17.12
CA THR A 392 22.35 10.20 15.73
C THR A 392 21.19 10.97 15.09
N ASN A 393 21.02 10.78 13.78
CA ASN A 393 19.83 11.19 13.02
C ASN A 393 18.86 10.03 12.77
N ILE A 394 18.94 8.93 13.53
CA ILE A 394 18.13 7.73 13.31
C ILE A 394 16.72 7.97 13.86
N HIS A 395 15.74 7.78 12.98
CA HIS A 395 14.31 7.86 13.27
C HIS A 395 13.64 6.48 13.31
N SER A 396 14.28 5.47 12.72
CA SER A 396 13.77 4.09 12.61
C SER A 396 14.91 3.09 12.81
N LEU A 397 14.80 2.27 13.86
CA LEU A 397 15.76 1.24 14.23
C LEU A 397 15.07 -0.13 14.33
N SER A 398 15.61 -1.15 13.66
CA SER A 398 15.21 -2.54 13.88
C SER A 398 16.37 -3.38 14.38
N LEU A 399 16.17 -4.01 15.53
CA LEU A 399 17.03 -5.00 16.18
C LEU A 399 16.31 -6.35 16.34
N ASN A 400 15.25 -6.62 15.56
CA ASN A 400 14.50 -7.89 15.63
C ASN A 400 15.42 -9.12 15.57
N TYR A 401 15.19 -10.17 16.36
CA TYR A 401 15.97 -11.41 16.38
C TYR A 401 17.48 -11.18 16.59
N ASN A 402 17.87 -10.62 17.73
CA ASN A 402 19.28 -10.36 18.05
C ASN A 402 19.73 -10.79 19.45
N ASP A 403 18.84 -11.43 20.21
CA ASP A 403 19.07 -11.87 21.59
C ASP A 403 19.69 -10.77 22.49
N ILE A 404 19.18 -9.53 22.35
CA ILE A 404 19.68 -8.41 23.17
C ILE A 404 19.36 -8.58 24.66
N GLY A 405 18.36 -9.43 24.97
CA GLY A 405 17.93 -9.78 26.32
C GLY A 405 17.41 -8.59 27.13
N ALA A 406 17.08 -8.86 28.39
CA ALA A 406 16.68 -7.81 29.34
C ALA A 406 17.77 -6.72 29.49
N LYS A 407 19.06 -7.10 29.46
CA LYS A 407 20.18 -6.16 29.59
C LYS A 407 20.22 -5.14 28.45
N GLY A 408 20.17 -5.59 27.19
CA GLY A 408 20.14 -4.69 26.04
C GLY A 408 18.88 -3.84 25.99
N ALA A 409 17.73 -4.39 26.37
CA ALA A 409 16.48 -3.63 26.50
C ALA A 409 16.56 -2.51 27.57
N ILE A 410 17.18 -2.77 28.73
CA ILE A 410 17.44 -1.77 29.76
C ILE A 410 18.39 -0.67 29.24
N ALA A 411 19.47 -1.03 28.55
CA ALA A 411 20.41 -0.07 27.99
C ALA A 411 19.72 0.87 26.98
N LEU A 412 18.91 0.32 26.07
CA LEU A 412 18.10 1.11 25.14
C LEU A 412 17.08 1.99 25.88
N ALA A 413 16.38 1.46 26.88
CA ALA A 413 15.40 2.21 27.66
C ALA A 413 16.01 3.44 28.34
N GLY A 414 17.24 3.33 28.87
CA GLY A 414 17.95 4.44 29.53
C GLY A 414 18.23 5.63 28.61
N VAL A 415 18.37 5.41 27.30
CA VAL A 415 18.74 6.47 26.34
C VAL A 415 17.57 6.94 25.46
N LEU A 416 16.52 6.12 25.31
CA LEU A 416 15.38 6.37 24.41
C LEU A 416 14.79 7.80 24.49
N PRO A 417 14.58 8.41 25.68
CA PRO A 417 14.07 9.79 25.81
C PRO A 417 14.91 10.86 25.10
N SER A 418 16.23 10.63 24.99
CA SER A 418 17.18 11.56 24.36
C SER A 418 17.36 11.32 22.85
N THR A 419 16.68 10.33 22.27
CA THR A 419 16.84 9.97 20.85
C THR A 419 15.88 10.74 19.91
N LYS A 420 16.09 10.54 18.60
CA LYS A 420 15.16 10.97 17.53
C LYS A 420 14.29 9.81 17.01
N LEU A 421 14.24 8.68 17.71
CA LEU A 421 13.52 7.49 17.27
C LEU A 421 12.01 7.70 17.34
N HIS A 422 11.35 7.44 16.21
CA HIS A 422 9.90 7.36 16.06
C HIS A 422 9.42 5.91 15.88
N SER A 423 10.32 4.98 15.52
CA SER A 423 10.00 3.56 15.37
C SER A 423 11.12 2.68 15.89
N LEU A 424 10.78 1.84 16.87
CA LEU A 424 11.67 0.82 17.44
C LEU A 424 11.05 -0.57 17.22
N TYR A 425 11.81 -1.46 16.59
CA TYR A 425 11.43 -2.85 16.40
C TYR A 425 12.45 -3.75 17.11
N ILE A 426 11.99 -4.47 18.15
CA ILE A 426 12.78 -5.41 18.94
C ILE A 426 12.09 -6.78 19.07
N ARG A 427 11.41 -7.24 18.02
CA ARG A 427 10.82 -8.60 17.93
C ARG A 427 11.83 -9.69 18.32
N HIS A 428 11.43 -10.75 19.01
CA HIS A 428 12.26 -11.97 19.19
C HIS A 428 13.62 -11.68 19.83
N ASN A 429 13.62 -11.02 20.98
CA ASN A 429 14.83 -10.57 21.67
C ASN A 429 14.94 -11.00 23.12
N ASN A 430 14.02 -11.85 23.62
CA ASN A 430 14.14 -12.47 24.95
C ASN A 430 14.27 -11.40 26.06
N ILE A 431 13.59 -10.26 25.89
CA ILE A 431 13.72 -9.09 26.80
C ILE A 431 12.98 -9.30 28.13
N LYS A 432 11.91 -10.11 28.11
CA LYS A 432 11.05 -10.46 29.25
C LYS A 432 10.42 -9.25 29.95
N ASP A 433 9.67 -9.52 31.01
CA ASP A 433 9.07 -8.49 31.86
C ASP A 433 10.09 -7.48 32.42
N VAL A 434 11.31 -7.92 32.73
CA VAL A 434 12.36 -7.04 33.25
C VAL A 434 12.77 -5.98 32.22
N GLY A 435 12.99 -6.38 30.95
CA GLY A 435 13.31 -5.45 29.88
C GLY A 435 12.13 -4.54 29.51
N VAL A 436 10.91 -5.09 29.48
CA VAL A 436 9.69 -4.32 29.19
C VAL A 436 9.38 -3.30 30.28
N LYS A 437 9.53 -3.64 31.56
CA LYS A 437 9.36 -2.69 32.69
C LYS A 437 10.33 -1.51 32.60
N ALA A 438 11.53 -1.71 32.07
CA ALA A 438 12.46 -0.61 31.82
C ALA A 438 12.01 0.26 30.64
N LEU A 439 11.63 -0.36 29.52
CA LEU A 439 11.11 0.34 28.34
C LEU A 439 9.87 1.16 28.68
N ALA A 440 8.88 0.57 29.36
CA ALA A 440 7.61 1.20 29.73
C ALA A 440 7.82 2.54 30.46
N ARG A 441 8.66 2.55 31.50
CA ARG A 441 9.02 3.77 32.28
C ARG A 441 9.71 4.84 31.45
N ALA A 442 10.37 4.47 30.36
CA ALA A 442 10.99 5.43 29.45
C ALA A 442 9.96 6.03 28.47
N LEU A 443 8.97 5.24 28.00
CA LEU A 443 8.07 5.59 26.89
C LEU A 443 7.42 6.99 26.97
N PRO A 444 6.90 7.46 28.12
CA PRO A 444 6.26 8.79 28.22
C PRO A 444 7.16 9.96 27.82
N ARG A 445 8.50 9.77 27.91
CA ARG A 445 9.50 10.80 27.59
C ARG A 445 10.11 10.61 26.20
N THR A 446 9.58 9.69 25.38
CA THR A 446 10.11 9.37 24.04
C THR A 446 9.29 9.98 22.90
N LYS A 447 9.87 9.97 21.70
CA LYS A 447 9.21 10.32 20.44
C LYS A 447 8.66 9.10 19.68
N LEU A 448 8.60 7.93 20.34
CA LEU A 448 8.19 6.69 19.69
C LEU A 448 6.69 6.69 19.36
N HIS A 449 6.37 6.50 18.08
CA HIS A 449 5.02 6.26 17.58
C HIS A 449 4.76 4.78 17.28
N ILE A 450 5.82 4.02 16.96
CA ILE A 450 5.73 2.59 16.67
C ILE A 450 6.69 1.85 17.60
N LEU A 451 6.14 0.94 18.39
CA LEU A 451 6.90 0.03 19.25
C LEU A 451 6.47 -1.41 18.93
N ASN A 452 7.43 -2.22 18.47
CA ASN A 452 7.19 -3.63 18.22
C ASN A 452 8.01 -4.50 19.18
N LEU A 453 7.28 -5.24 20.02
CA LEU A 453 7.74 -6.11 21.10
C LEU A 453 7.32 -7.57 20.89
N ASN A 454 6.87 -8.01 19.70
CA ASN A 454 6.38 -9.39 19.57
C ASN A 454 7.45 -10.47 19.80
N TYR A 455 7.06 -11.67 20.23
CA TYR A 455 7.96 -12.77 20.58
C TYR A 455 9.01 -12.35 21.62
N ASN A 456 8.64 -12.01 22.84
CA ASN A 456 9.62 -11.49 23.81
C ASN A 456 9.50 -12.04 25.23
N ASP A 457 8.72 -13.11 25.41
CA ASP A 457 8.40 -13.73 26.71
C ASP A 457 7.90 -12.69 27.72
N ILE A 458 7.03 -11.78 27.26
CA ILE A 458 6.39 -10.76 28.08
C ILE A 458 5.18 -11.39 28.75
N GLY A 459 5.20 -11.43 30.09
CA GLY A 459 4.12 -11.91 30.93
C GLY A 459 3.13 -10.80 31.32
N ALA A 460 2.19 -11.16 32.17
CA ALA A 460 1.21 -10.23 32.75
C ALA A 460 1.87 -9.04 33.48
N GLU A 461 3.02 -9.22 34.12
CA GLU A 461 3.70 -8.13 34.84
C GLU A 461 4.31 -7.09 33.90
N GLY A 462 4.88 -7.52 32.75
CA GLY A 462 5.39 -6.62 31.72
C GLY A 462 4.25 -5.90 30.98
N ALA A 463 3.16 -6.61 30.70
CA ALA A 463 1.93 -6.03 30.15
C ALA A 463 1.33 -4.97 31.07
N SER A 464 1.25 -5.25 32.38
CA SER A 464 0.75 -4.30 33.38
C SER A 464 1.63 -3.05 33.49
N ALA A 465 2.96 -3.21 33.40
CA ALA A 465 3.88 -2.07 33.40
C ALA A 465 3.73 -1.20 32.14
N LEU A 466 3.48 -1.79 30.97
CA LEU A 466 3.12 -1.04 29.77
C LEU A 466 1.79 -0.30 29.94
N ALA A 467 0.76 -0.99 30.44
CA ALA A 467 -0.56 -0.42 30.68
C ALA A 467 -0.52 0.82 31.58
N GLN A 468 0.27 0.78 32.66
CA GLN A 468 0.44 1.90 33.59
C GLN A 468 0.96 3.18 32.90
N GLU A 469 1.89 3.05 31.94
CA GLU A 469 2.57 4.20 31.33
C GLU A 469 1.93 4.64 30.01
N LEU A 470 1.31 3.71 29.27
CA LEU A 470 0.73 3.90 27.92
C LEU A 470 -0.12 5.17 27.73
N PRO A 471 -1.02 5.56 28.67
CA PRO A 471 -1.81 6.80 28.56
C PRO A 471 -0.97 8.06 28.40
N SER A 472 0.25 8.07 28.93
CA SER A 472 1.18 9.22 28.88
C SER A 472 2.17 9.17 27.70
N THR A 473 1.96 8.29 26.71
CA THR A 473 2.91 8.05 25.61
C THR A 473 2.47 8.63 24.27
N ASN A 474 3.44 8.75 23.36
CA ASN A 474 3.23 9.08 21.95
C ASN A 474 3.00 7.84 21.06
N VAL A 475 2.83 6.64 21.65
CA VAL A 475 2.77 5.38 20.90
C VAL A 475 1.41 5.24 20.21
N CYS A 476 1.45 5.20 18.88
CA CYS A 476 0.27 5.02 18.03
C CYS A 476 0.05 3.57 17.57
N SER A 477 1.12 2.78 17.53
CA SER A 477 1.09 1.37 17.18
C SER A 477 1.95 0.57 18.16
N LEU A 478 1.30 -0.25 18.98
CA LEU A 478 1.95 -1.20 19.88
C LEU A 478 1.71 -2.62 19.34
N ASN A 479 2.79 -3.39 19.21
CA ASN A 479 2.70 -4.80 18.85
C ASN A 479 3.28 -5.68 19.97
N LEU A 480 2.42 -6.54 20.52
CA LEU A 480 2.68 -7.51 21.58
C LEU A 480 2.40 -8.96 21.14
N ASP A 481 2.28 -9.23 19.83
CA ASP A 481 2.05 -10.57 19.25
C ASP A 481 2.97 -11.65 19.85
N ASP A 482 2.46 -12.87 20.04
CA ASP A 482 3.18 -14.04 20.56
C ASP A 482 3.97 -13.72 21.86
N ASN A 483 3.21 -13.41 22.91
CA ASN A 483 3.71 -13.14 24.26
C ASN A 483 2.78 -13.78 25.29
N GLN A 484 3.23 -13.96 26.52
CA GLN A 484 2.48 -14.65 27.58
C GLN A 484 1.64 -13.66 28.42
N ILE A 485 0.98 -12.70 27.75
CA ILE A 485 0.26 -11.58 28.36
C ILE A 485 -0.79 -12.05 29.37
N GLY A 486 -1.53 -13.11 29.03
CA GLY A 486 -2.49 -13.75 29.91
C GLY A 486 -3.73 -12.90 30.21
N LEU A 487 -4.56 -13.39 31.14
CA LEU A 487 -5.78 -12.72 31.58
C LEU A 487 -5.47 -11.40 32.30
N GLU A 488 -4.55 -11.43 33.25
CA GLU A 488 -4.20 -10.32 34.12
C GLU A 488 -3.58 -9.16 33.33
N GLY A 489 -2.70 -9.47 32.36
CA GLY A 489 -2.15 -8.47 31.44
C GLY A 489 -3.21 -7.87 30.52
N ALA A 490 -4.18 -8.67 30.06
CA ALA A 490 -5.30 -8.18 29.25
C ALA A 490 -6.25 -7.27 30.04
N ILE A 491 -6.50 -7.57 31.32
CA ILE A 491 -7.26 -6.70 32.24
C ILE A 491 -6.54 -5.36 32.41
N ALA A 492 -5.25 -5.36 32.75
CA ALA A 492 -4.48 -4.13 32.92
C ALA A 492 -4.47 -3.26 31.65
N LEU A 493 -4.29 -3.88 30.48
CA LEU A 493 -4.39 -3.18 29.20
C LEU A 493 -5.80 -2.60 28.95
N ALA A 494 -6.86 -3.34 29.31
CA ALA A 494 -8.23 -2.84 29.19
C ALA A 494 -8.47 -1.60 30.07
N GLU A 495 -7.99 -1.58 31.31
CA GLU A 495 -8.13 -0.44 32.23
C GLU A 495 -7.42 0.83 31.71
N ALA A 496 -6.28 0.67 31.05
CA ALA A 496 -5.50 1.79 30.49
C ALA A 496 -6.05 2.33 29.17
N LEU A 497 -6.60 1.45 28.31
CA LEU A 497 -6.97 1.76 26.91
C LEU A 497 -7.88 3.00 26.71
N PRO A 498 -8.91 3.28 27.54
CA PRO A 498 -9.73 4.50 27.43
C PRO A 498 -8.96 5.81 27.62
N GLN A 499 -7.81 5.76 28.30
CA GLN A 499 -6.97 6.93 28.58
C GLN A 499 -5.91 7.16 27.49
N CYS A 500 -5.71 6.20 26.59
CA CYS A 500 -4.73 6.26 25.51
C CYS A 500 -5.20 7.17 24.35
N ALA A 501 -4.88 8.46 24.43
CA ALA A 501 -5.24 9.44 23.39
C ALA A 501 -4.63 9.15 22.00
N ASN A 502 -3.46 8.53 21.96
CA ASN A 502 -2.67 8.35 20.73
C ASN A 502 -2.71 6.93 20.13
N LEU A 503 -3.17 5.91 20.88
CA LEU A 503 -3.04 4.51 20.46
C LEU A 503 -4.16 4.12 19.49
N TYR A 504 -3.78 3.84 18.24
CA TYR A 504 -4.71 3.46 17.17
C TYR A 504 -4.63 1.97 16.82
N ASN A 505 -3.44 1.37 16.94
CA ASN A 505 -3.21 -0.03 16.59
C ASN A 505 -2.66 -0.79 17.80
N LEU A 506 -3.36 -1.85 18.21
CA LEU A 506 -2.90 -2.80 19.22
C LEU A 506 -2.95 -4.22 18.63
N ASP A 507 -1.80 -4.89 18.64
CA ASP A 507 -1.69 -6.30 18.24
C ASP A 507 -1.41 -7.14 19.49
N LEU A 508 -2.37 -7.99 19.84
CA LEU A 508 -2.35 -8.98 20.92
C LEU A 508 -2.54 -10.39 20.33
N CYS A 509 -2.07 -10.63 19.10
CA CYS A 509 -2.09 -11.97 18.51
C CYS A 509 -1.32 -12.97 19.41
N TRP A 510 -1.76 -14.23 19.50
CA TRP A 510 -1.13 -15.31 20.29
C TRP A 510 -0.76 -14.91 21.73
N SER A 511 -1.63 -14.14 22.41
CA SER A 511 -1.34 -13.56 23.73
C SER A 511 -1.95 -14.29 24.94
N ASN A 512 -2.61 -15.44 24.69
CA ASN A 512 -3.23 -16.32 25.70
C ASN A 512 -4.22 -15.61 26.67
N ILE A 513 -4.99 -14.63 26.17
CA ILE A 513 -5.87 -13.81 27.02
C ILE A 513 -7.21 -14.47 27.38
N GLY A 514 -7.69 -15.41 26.56
CA GLY A 514 -8.96 -16.14 26.73
C GLY A 514 -10.22 -15.27 26.78
N ASP A 515 -11.37 -15.91 26.99
CA ASP A 515 -12.68 -15.24 27.01
C ASP A 515 -12.81 -14.18 28.11
N ALA A 516 -12.17 -14.38 29.26
CA ALA A 516 -12.20 -13.41 30.36
C ALA A 516 -11.39 -12.13 30.04
N GLY A 517 -10.24 -12.27 29.37
CA GLY A 517 -9.45 -11.13 28.91
C GLY A 517 -10.18 -10.36 27.81
N VAL A 518 -10.78 -11.08 26.86
CA VAL A 518 -11.61 -10.47 25.80
C VAL A 518 -12.86 -9.80 26.34
N ARG A 519 -13.54 -10.37 27.34
CA ARG A 519 -14.65 -9.69 28.03
C ARG A 519 -14.21 -8.35 28.59
N SER A 520 -13.05 -8.30 29.24
CA SER A 520 -12.49 -7.07 29.81
C SER A 520 -12.21 -6.03 28.71
N LEU A 521 -11.51 -6.40 27.64
CA LEU A 521 -11.28 -5.55 26.47
C LEU A 521 -12.58 -5.08 25.80
N ALA A 522 -13.59 -5.95 25.70
CA ALA A 522 -14.87 -5.62 25.09
C ALA A 522 -15.59 -4.49 25.85
N THR A 523 -15.59 -4.49 27.18
CA THR A 523 -16.25 -3.42 27.97
C THR A 523 -15.69 -2.03 27.68
N VAL A 524 -14.40 -1.92 27.37
CA VAL A 524 -13.72 -0.63 27.14
C VAL A 524 -13.65 -0.22 25.67
N LEU A 525 -13.74 -1.18 24.72
CA LEU A 525 -13.57 -0.94 23.27
C LEU A 525 -14.32 0.29 22.73
N PRO A 526 -15.62 0.53 23.04
CA PRO A 526 -16.36 1.71 22.57
C PRO A 526 -15.81 3.06 23.06
N HIS A 527 -14.95 3.06 24.07
CA HIS A 527 -14.33 4.22 24.70
C HIS A 527 -12.85 4.39 24.31
N THR A 528 -12.35 3.62 23.33
CA THR A 528 -10.96 3.67 22.85
C THR A 528 -10.83 4.38 21.50
N ASN A 529 -9.62 4.84 21.18
CA ASN A 529 -9.27 5.38 19.86
C ASN A 529 -8.83 4.30 18.85
N LEU A 530 -9.03 3.00 19.14
CA LEU A 530 -8.49 1.93 18.31
C LEU A 530 -9.14 1.87 16.92
N HIS A 531 -8.28 1.89 15.90
CA HIS A 531 -8.58 1.59 14.50
C HIS A 531 -8.27 0.14 14.13
N SER A 532 -7.37 -0.52 14.86
CA SER A 532 -7.03 -1.93 14.66
C SER A 532 -6.79 -2.61 16.00
N LEU A 533 -7.50 -3.72 16.23
CA LEU A 533 -7.25 -4.64 17.32
C LEU A 533 -7.08 -6.05 16.74
N ASP A 534 -5.93 -6.66 16.97
CA ASP A 534 -5.68 -8.05 16.58
C ASP A 534 -5.74 -8.95 17.81
N LEU A 535 -6.68 -9.91 17.81
CA LEU A 535 -6.87 -10.91 18.87
C LEU A 535 -6.77 -12.34 18.31
N ARG A 536 -6.09 -12.55 17.19
CA ARG A 536 -5.92 -13.90 16.62
C ARG A 536 -5.17 -14.83 17.57
N GLY A 537 -5.51 -16.12 17.63
CA GLY A 537 -4.70 -17.10 18.39
C GLY A 537 -4.83 -17.01 19.93
N ASN A 538 -5.94 -16.48 20.45
CA ASN A 538 -6.11 -16.18 21.88
C ASN A 538 -7.00 -17.16 22.66
N ASN A 539 -7.37 -18.29 22.05
CA ASN A 539 -8.31 -19.26 22.61
C ASN A 539 -9.67 -18.64 23.00
N ILE A 540 -10.18 -17.74 22.15
CA ILE A 540 -11.49 -17.10 22.32
C ILE A 540 -12.59 -18.08 21.91
N GLY A 541 -13.52 -18.36 22.82
CA GLY A 541 -14.70 -19.19 22.61
C GLY A 541 -15.95 -18.38 22.25
N ALA A 542 -17.10 -19.04 22.32
CA ALA A 542 -18.40 -18.41 22.07
C ALA A 542 -18.67 -17.26 23.04
N ASP A 543 -18.33 -17.39 24.32
CA ASP A 543 -18.59 -16.36 25.34
C ASP A 543 -17.81 -15.06 25.07
N GLY A 544 -16.53 -15.15 24.68
CA GLY A 544 -15.72 -13.97 24.33
C GLY A 544 -16.20 -13.33 23.02
N ALA A 545 -16.61 -14.14 22.04
CA ALA A 545 -17.25 -13.65 20.82
C ALA A 545 -18.59 -12.94 21.11
N THR A 546 -19.42 -13.49 22.00
CA THR A 546 -20.67 -12.88 22.48
C THR A 546 -20.42 -11.53 23.16
N ALA A 547 -19.37 -11.43 23.99
CA ALA A 547 -19.00 -10.18 24.64
C ALA A 547 -18.59 -9.08 23.64
N LEU A 548 -17.80 -9.44 22.62
CA LEU A 548 -17.46 -8.54 21.51
C LEU A 548 -18.72 -8.14 20.72
N ALA A 549 -19.57 -9.12 20.37
CA ALA A 549 -20.82 -8.87 19.65
C ALA A 549 -21.74 -7.86 20.38
N GLY A 550 -21.80 -7.91 21.72
CA GLY A 550 -22.58 -6.96 22.52
C GLY A 550 -22.12 -5.50 22.44
N VAL A 551 -20.85 -5.24 22.09
CA VAL A 551 -20.27 -3.89 22.09
C VAL A 551 -20.01 -3.31 20.69
N LEU A 552 -19.84 -4.16 19.66
CA LEU A 552 -19.60 -3.72 18.28
C LEU A 552 -20.62 -2.67 17.74
N PRO A 553 -21.94 -2.76 18.00
CA PRO A 553 -22.90 -1.73 17.56
C PRO A 553 -22.71 -0.36 18.22
N ASN A 554 -22.01 -0.29 19.35
CA ASN A 554 -21.79 0.94 20.10
C ASN A 554 -20.50 1.68 19.68
N ILE A 555 -19.68 1.08 18.81
CA ILE A 555 -18.48 1.72 18.25
C ILE A 555 -18.91 2.71 17.16
N LYS A 556 -19.02 3.99 17.54
CA LYS A 556 -19.66 5.04 16.71
C LYS A 556 -18.70 6.01 16.02
N LEU A 557 -17.43 6.08 16.44
CA LEU A 557 -16.52 7.17 16.07
C LEU A 557 -15.49 6.78 14.99
N HIS A 558 -15.13 5.50 14.86
CA HIS A 558 -14.02 5.05 14.01
C HIS A 558 -14.28 3.73 13.27
N SER A 559 -13.52 3.50 12.21
CA SER A 559 -13.44 2.21 11.52
C SER A 559 -12.49 1.28 12.26
N LEU A 560 -13.00 0.43 13.15
CA LEU A 560 -12.21 -0.62 13.81
C LEU A 560 -12.04 -1.85 12.91
N THR A 561 -10.82 -2.29 12.64
CA THR A 561 -10.51 -3.63 12.11
C THR A 561 -10.29 -4.60 13.28
N LEU A 562 -10.97 -5.75 13.30
CA LEU A 562 -10.94 -6.70 14.42
C LEU A 562 -10.62 -8.11 13.94
N SER A 563 -9.37 -8.55 14.12
CA SER A 563 -8.92 -9.87 13.65
C SER A 563 -9.15 -10.94 14.71
N LEU A 564 -9.97 -11.96 14.39
CA LEU A 564 -10.36 -13.05 15.30
C LEU A 564 -10.01 -14.47 14.80
N SER A 565 -9.32 -14.60 13.66
CA SER A 565 -8.79 -15.87 13.13
C SER A 565 -8.02 -16.70 14.19
N ASN A 566 -7.97 -18.03 14.03
CA ASN A 566 -7.26 -18.94 14.93
C ASN A 566 -7.80 -18.93 16.39
N ASN A 567 -9.10 -18.76 16.56
CA ASN A 567 -9.80 -18.86 17.84
C ASN A 567 -10.92 -19.92 17.76
N ASN A 568 -11.37 -20.42 18.91
CA ASN A 568 -12.36 -21.49 19.04
C ASN A 568 -13.81 -20.97 19.16
N ILE A 569 -14.14 -19.97 18.33
CA ILE A 569 -15.37 -19.14 18.48
C ILE A 569 -16.67 -19.93 18.35
N GLY A 570 -16.68 -20.97 17.51
CA GLY A 570 -17.85 -21.78 17.22
C GLY A 570 -18.94 -21.06 16.43
N VAL A 571 -19.87 -21.84 15.89
CA VAL A 571 -20.91 -21.39 14.97
C VAL A 571 -21.81 -20.33 15.62
N ASP A 572 -22.19 -20.50 16.88
CA ASP A 572 -23.02 -19.53 17.61
C ASP A 572 -22.30 -18.21 17.87
N GLY A 573 -21.03 -18.25 18.31
CA GLY A 573 -20.23 -17.03 18.48
C GLY A 573 -20.05 -16.27 17.16
N ALA A 574 -19.84 -16.99 16.06
CA ALA A 574 -19.74 -16.42 14.72
C ALA A 574 -21.07 -15.80 14.25
N ARG A 575 -22.20 -16.48 14.47
CA ARG A 575 -23.55 -15.95 14.21
C ARG A 575 -23.81 -14.66 14.99
N MET A 576 -23.51 -14.63 16.29
CA MET A 576 -23.70 -13.43 17.12
C MET A 576 -22.84 -12.23 16.66
N LEU A 577 -21.59 -12.49 16.27
CA LEU A 577 -20.73 -11.46 15.65
C LEU A 577 -21.31 -10.96 14.31
N GLY A 578 -21.91 -11.85 13.51
CA GLY A 578 -22.58 -11.52 12.25
C GLY A 578 -23.78 -10.60 12.46
N GLU A 579 -24.69 -10.98 13.36
CA GLU A 579 -25.85 -10.16 13.77
C GLU A 579 -25.42 -8.79 14.30
N ALA A 580 -24.38 -8.74 15.14
CA ALA A 580 -23.88 -7.49 15.71
C ALA A 580 -23.33 -6.54 14.64
N ILE A 581 -22.55 -7.05 13.69
CA ILE A 581 -22.02 -6.25 12.58
C ILE A 581 -23.13 -5.85 11.61
N GLY A 582 -24.14 -6.70 11.39
CA GLY A 582 -25.34 -6.35 10.63
C GLY A 582 -26.09 -5.15 11.22
N LYS A 583 -26.12 -5.02 12.56
CA LYS A 583 -26.69 -3.87 13.29
C LYS A 583 -25.79 -2.62 13.28
N ALA A 584 -24.48 -2.78 13.13
CA ALA A 584 -23.50 -1.73 13.34
C ALA A 584 -23.28 -0.86 12.08
N ALA A 585 -24.29 -0.09 11.67
CA ALA A 585 -24.28 0.73 10.44
C ALA A 585 -23.07 1.69 10.27
N ASN A 586 -22.38 2.06 11.35
CA ASN A 586 -21.19 2.91 11.34
C ASN A 586 -19.88 2.17 11.67
N CYS A 587 -19.92 0.91 12.09
CA CYS A 587 -18.72 0.16 12.46
C CYS A 587 -18.24 -0.70 11.29
N ARG A 588 -17.09 -0.35 10.71
CA ARG A 588 -16.45 -1.15 9.66
C ARG A 588 -15.57 -2.27 10.25
N ALA A 589 -16.18 -3.10 11.10
CA ALA A 589 -15.55 -4.29 11.66
C ALA A 589 -15.31 -5.33 10.55
N ILE A 590 -14.05 -5.43 10.11
CA ILE A 590 -13.60 -6.52 9.24
C ILE A 590 -13.14 -7.66 10.17
N ILE A 591 -13.97 -8.69 10.29
CA ILE A 591 -13.63 -9.93 11.00
C ILE A 591 -13.19 -10.98 9.98
N ASN A 592 -12.07 -11.64 10.28
CA ASN A 592 -11.55 -12.76 9.50
C ASN A 592 -11.70 -14.08 10.27
N PHE A 593 -12.22 -15.10 9.59
CA PHE A 593 -12.31 -16.49 10.07
C PHE A 593 -11.56 -17.42 9.10
N TYR A 594 -10.86 -18.43 9.63
CA TYR A 594 -10.29 -19.52 8.81
C TYR A 594 -11.26 -20.71 8.64
N ASP A 595 -12.07 -20.95 9.66
CA ASP A 595 -13.10 -21.99 9.63
C ASP A 595 -14.24 -21.59 8.67
N LYS A 596 -14.64 -22.53 7.79
CA LYS A 596 -15.64 -22.28 6.75
C LYS A 596 -17.05 -22.18 7.32
N ASP A 597 -17.37 -22.97 8.34
CA ASP A 597 -18.71 -23.04 8.92
C ASP A 597 -18.96 -21.81 9.78
N ASN A 598 -17.95 -21.37 10.55
CA ASN A 598 -17.97 -20.09 11.25
C ASN A 598 -18.09 -18.91 10.28
N ARG A 599 -17.35 -18.91 9.17
CA ARG A 599 -17.46 -17.87 8.14
C ARG A 599 -18.86 -17.82 7.53
N GLN A 600 -19.41 -18.98 7.16
CA GLN A 600 -20.75 -19.07 6.56
C GLN A 600 -21.84 -18.61 7.54
N ALA A 601 -21.78 -19.03 8.80
CA ALA A 601 -22.72 -18.61 9.84
C ALA A 601 -22.63 -17.11 10.13
N PHE A 602 -21.42 -16.54 10.14
CA PHE A 602 -21.21 -15.10 10.28
C PHE A 602 -21.78 -14.31 9.10
N ASP A 603 -21.45 -14.68 7.86
CA ASP A 603 -21.88 -13.95 6.67
C ASP A 603 -23.40 -14.05 6.49
N GLN A 604 -24.01 -15.24 6.69
CA GLN A 604 -25.45 -15.44 6.65
C GLN A 604 -26.17 -14.57 7.70
N ALA A 605 -25.74 -14.61 8.96
CA ALA A 605 -26.36 -13.85 10.04
C ALA A 605 -26.24 -12.32 9.84
N ARG A 606 -25.13 -11.87 9.23
CA ARG A 606 -24.95 -10.47 8.85
C ARG A 606 -25.93 -10.06 7.75
N GLU A 607 -26.12 -10.89 6.74
CA GLU A 607 -27.04 -10.62 5.62
C GLU A 607 -28.51 -10.63 6.06
N GLU A 608 -28.94 -11.63 6.83
CA GLU A 608 -30.30 -11.72 7.40
C GLU A 608 -30.61 -10.46 8.24
N GLN A 609 -29.67 -10.04 9.09
CA GLN A 609 -29.85 -8.86 9.92
C GLN A 609 -29.89 -7.55 9.10
N GLN A 610 -29.15 -7.46 8.00
CA GLN A 610 -29.23 -6.31 7.08
C GLN A 610 -30.59 -6.27 6.34
N GLN A 611 -31.13 -7.42 5.93
CA GLN A 611 -32.47 -7.51 5.32
C GLN A 611 -33.56 -7.08 6.31
N ILE A 612 -33.49 -7.51 7.58
CA ILE A 612 -34.41 -7.09 8.64
C ILE A 612 -34.42 -5.57 8.80
N LEU A 613 -33.25 -4.93 8.82
CA LEU A 613 -33.14 -3.47 8.96
C LEU A 613 -33.70 -2.71 7.75
N GLN A 614 -33.46 -3.20 6.53
CA GLN A 614 -34.05 -2.64 5.32
C GLN A 614 -35.59 -2.74 5.33
N GLN A 615 -36.15 -3.88 5.76
CA GLN A 615 -37.60 -4.06 5.90
C GLN A 615 -38.21 -3.13 6.96
N GLN A 616 -37.53 -2.94 8.09
CA GLN A 616 -37.94 -1.99 9.14
C GLN A 616 -37.89 -0.54 8.65
N GLU A 617 -36.87 -0.16 7.87
CA GLU A 617 -36.76 1.19 7.31
C GLU A 617 -37.86 1.48 6.29
N VAL A 618 -38.16 0.53 5.38
CA VAL A 618 -39.29 0.62 4.44
C VAL A 618 -40.63 0.69 5.18
N GLY A 619 -40.80 -0.09 6.25
CA GLY A 619 -41.99 -0.03 7.10
C GLY A 619 -42.16 1.34 7.77
N ARG A 620 -41.07 1.92 8.28
CA ARG A 620 -41.05 3.26 8.89
C ARG A 620 -41.34 4.36 7.87
N GLN A 621 -40.78 4.29 6.65
CA GLN A 621 -41.07 5.23 5.58
C GLN A 621 -42.57 5.24 5.24
N LYS A 622 -43.18 4.06 5.06
CA LYS A 622 -44.64 3.94 4.82
C LYS A 622 -45.49 4.51 5.95
N GLN A 623 -45.07 4.38 7.21
CA GLN A 623 -45.74 5.01 8.35
C GLN A 623 -45.62 6.54 8.35
N VAL A 624 -44.46 7.08 7.97
CA VAL A 624 -44.24 8.54 7.84
C VAL A 624 -45.05 9.11 6.67
N GLU A 625 -45.08 8.42 5.53
CA GLU A 625 -45.92 8.79 4.37
C GLU A 625 -47.41 8.78 4.73
N ALA A 626 -47.88 7.76 5.48
CA ALA A 626 -49.26 7.71 5.96
C ALA A 626 -49.60 8.82 6.97
N ALA A 627 -48.65 9.19 7.84
CA ALA A 627 -48.81 10.32 8.77
C ALA A 627 -48.86 11.67 8.03
N GLN A 628 -47.99 11.87 7.03
CA GLN A 628 -47.99 13.08 6.20
C GLN A 628 -49.23 13.19 5.30
N ALA A 629 -49.78 12.07 4.84
CA ALA A 629 -51.03 12.02 4.09
C ALA A 629 -52.29 12.23 4.97
N SER A 630 -52.15 12.21 6.30
CA SER A 630 -53.27 12.39 7.25
C SER A 630 -53.23 13.72 8.03
N GLU A 631 -52.21 14.57 7.84
CA GLU A 631 -52.30 16.00 8.18
C GLU A 631 -53.04 16.76 7.08
N PRO A 632 -54.27 17.27 7.30
CA PRO A 632 -54.87 18.21 6.37
C PRO A 632 -54.08 19.52 6.45
N LEU A 633 -53.62 20.03 5.29
CA LEU A 633 -53.12 21.40 5.11
C LEU A 633 -54.08 22.37 5.80
N SER A 634 -53.71 22.87 6.99
CA SER A 634 -54.64 23.65 7.78
C SER A 634 -54.73 25.06 7.20
N THR A 635 -55.77 25.30 6.41
CA THR A 635 -56.24 26.64 6.00
C THR A 635 -56.52 27.55 7.22
N ASN A 636 -56.57 26.95 8.40
CA ASN A 636 -56.82 27.55 9.71
C ASN A 636 -55.67 28.41 10.29
N PHE A 637 -54.41 28.28 9.85
CA PHE A 637 -53.33 29.08 10.48
C PHE A 637 -53.43 30.57 10.11
N VAL A 638 -53.66 30.89 8.83
CA VAL A 638 -53.81 32.27 8.35
C VAL A 638 -55.10 32.92 8.89
N GLU A 639 -56.18 32.15 9.03
CA GLU A 639 -57.43 32.65 9.62
C GLU A 639 -57.33 32.87 11.13
N ARG A 640 -56.63 32.00 11.88
CA ARG A 640 -56.39 32.20 13.31
C ARG A 640 -55.51 33.42 13.60
N VAL A 641 -54.52 33.72 12.77
CA VAL A 641 -53.72 34.95 12.89
C VAL A 641 -54.59 36.20 12.63
N LYS A 642 -55.52 36.17 11.66
CA LYS A 642 -56.46 37.27 11.42
C LYS A 642 -57.52 37.41 12.54
N ALA A 643 -57.97 36.31 13.12
CA ALA A 643 -58.94 36.32 14.22
C ALA A 643 -58.35 36.80 15.57
N ALA A 644 -57.03 36.76 15.73
CA ALA A 644 -56.33 37.16 16.96
C ALA A 644 -56.10 38.68 17.12
N GLY A 645 -56.62 39.52 16.22
CA GLY A 645 -56.68 40.97 16.40
C GLY A 645 -55.36 41.75 16.22
N TYR A 646 -54.30 41.11 15.75
CA TYR A 646 -53.04 41.80 15.42
C TYR A 646 -53.14 42.54 14.09
N SER A 647 -53.59 43.79 14.16
CA SER A 647 -53.41 44.76 13.09
C SER A 647 -51.98 45.33 13.12
N ASN A 648 -51.37 45.43 11.94
CA ASN A 648 -50.19 46.24 11.61
C ASN A 648 -48.91 46.04 12.46
N SER A 649 -48.09 45.05 12.09
CA SER A 649 -46.70 45.33 11.63
C SER A 649 -45.97 44.04 11.22
N PHE A 650 -45.83 43.82 9.91
CA PHE A 650 -44.56 43.54 9.21
C PHE A 650 -44.79 43.53 7.69
#